data_AF-A0A0J8TZT6-F1
#
_entry.id   AF-A0A0J8TZT6-F1
#
_cell.length_a   1.000
_cell.length_b   1.000
_cell.length_c   1.000
_cell.angle_alpha   90.00
_cell.angle_beta   90.00
_cell.angle_gamma   90.00
#
_symmetry.space_group_name_H-M   'P 1'
#
loop_
_entity.id
_entity.type
_entity.pdbx_description
1 polymer ?
#
loop_
_entity_poly.entity_id
_entity_poly.type
_entity_poly.pdbx_seq_one_letter_code
_entity_poly.pdbx_strand_id
1 'polypeptide(L)'
;MTNRTLASIDLLADSDAVLDDYLEYVSGLGLSGRSVRGRTRSASTFLTEHPDLQDWMTRPAAERLAELRHSGAWPLLCHVVGRGALRLDLELAAVKNLTGLGRAVEDRDPDGFAAVRTAGLALGWTPQWIETVLGECLAVLLAWHGGLVHDVTNGTVDKFDAALAATQSIPASSRRAYRNRIAGLRQMLFHARIVDTPPQRRRWARSYAQRFADVAMTGPIRQTLLRYVTVRASVLRPKSVESLINDLLPFADYLSTTHPELTSFENLDRRHIEGFLVWNRTRTWRGQRAAAGAGRTISKAVIQSTVLSVRNLLDDITEWGWEQAPPRRLVFAVDIPKLDQPLPRALPPDIDAAVMNAVAQLEDTFTRVGLTVLRGAGLRIGELLDLELDSVIDYGPAGTWLKVPLGKLATERMVPLSANTIAALDQWTSRRGVCRPLPHPRTGAPTDFLFVAHGRRLGQTRLRKGLLAAVESCGLHGTGGAPLVVTPHQLRHTWATELANAGMSLQALMALLGHVTPQMTLRYATLASPTLRDAYDQAMGKMRRQFTLTPVGKPIVPDAVSWLGSEMLKTRVAHGYCARHQSAGACPYANICETCDNFVTGPEFQGALKAQRSDIQTLEADARARGWLDEAARHHRVADALTDHLHRLDR
;
A
#
# COMPACT_ATOMS: atom_id res chain seq x y z
N MET A 1 -28.39 16.96 -45.11
CA MET A 1 -28.81 17.41 -43.76
C MET A 1 -28.11 18.72 -43.50
N THR A 2 -28.87 19.80 -43.65
CA THR A 2 -28.39 21.18 -43.67
C THR A 2 -27.94 21.63 -42.29
N ASN A 3 -26.75 22.20 -42.25
CA ASN A 3 -26.12 22.85 -41.11
C ASN A 3 -27.00 24.06 -40.71
N ARG A 4 -27.91 23.90 -39.71
CA ARG A 4 -28.62 25.05 -39.11
C ARG A 4 -27.61 25.76 -38.20
N THR A 5 -26.89 26.72 -38.77
CA THR A 5 -26.20 27.78 -38.03
C THR A 5 -27.26 28.47 -37.15
N LEU A 6 -27.21 28.23 -35.84
CA LEU A 6 -28.08 28.87 -34.85
C LEU A 6 -27.74 30.36 -34.78
N ALA A 7 -28.45 31.18 -35.56
CA ALA A 7 -28.68 32.56 -35.16
C ALA A 7 -29.39 32.53 -33.80
N SER A 8 -28.82 33.23 -32.82
CA SER A 8 -29.31 33.37 -31.45
C SER A 8 -30.63 34.16 -31.42
N ILE A 9 -31.73 33.55 -31.88
CA ILE A 9 -33.06 33.97 -31.48
C ILE A 9 -33.22 33.48 -30.04
N ASP A 10 -33.47 34.42 -29.12
CA ASP A 10 -33.85 34.08 -27.75
C ASP A 10 -35.22 33.40 -27.80
N LEU A 11 -35.22 32.06 -27.93
CA LEU A 11 -36.41 31.24 -28.12
C LEU A 11 -37.46 31.48 -27.02
N LEU A 12 -37.02 31.91 -25.83
CA LEU A 12 -37.91 32.18 -24.70
C LEU A 12 -38.52 33.59 -24.69
N ALA A 13 -38.11 34.48 -25.61
CA ALA A 13 -38.64 35.83 -25.67
C ALA A 13 -40.12 35.89 -26.11
N ASP A 14 -40.61 34.83 -26.75
CA ASP A 14 -41.97 34.74 -27.28
C ASP A 14 -42.53 33.32 -27.13
N SER A 15 -43.64 33.16 -26.41
CA SER A 15 -44.30 31.87 -26.20
C SER A 15 -44.82 31.25 -27.51
N ASP A 16 -45.19 32.08 -28.49
CA ASP A 16 -45.65 31.58 -29.80
C ASP A 16 -44.47 30.99 -30.58
N ALA A 17 -43.28 31.60 -30.49
CA ALA A 17 -42.06 31.04 -31.07
C ALA A 17 -41.65 29.71 -30.43
N VAL A 18 -41.81 29.57 -29.10
CA VAL A 18 -41.60 28.29 -28.40
C VAL A 18 -42.57 27.23 -28.91
N LEU A 19 -43.85 27.58 -29.05
CA LEU A 19 -44.89 26.66 -29.52
C LEU A 19 -44.60 26.20 -30.95
N ASP A 20 -44.26 27.11 -31.86
CA ASP A 20 -43.97 26.80 -33.25
C ASP A 20 -42.75 25.87 -33.40
N ASP A 21 -41.64 26.16 -32.70
CA ASP A 21 -40.44 25.29 -32.70
C ASP A 21 -40.78 23.89 -32.12
N TYR A 22 -41.63 23.83 -31.09
CA TYR A 22 -42.08 22.56 -30.52
C TYR A 22 -43.00 21.78 -31.48
N LEU A 23 -43.90 22.44 -32.19
CA LEU A 23 -44.79 21.79 -33.16
C LEU A 23 -44.03 21.28 -34.38
N GLU A 24 -43.03 22.02 -34.86
CA GLU A 24 -42.10 21.54 -35.90
C GLU A 24 -41.43 20.25 -35.42
N TYR A 25 -40.88 20.23 -34.20
CA TYR A 25 -40.28 19.04 -33.60
C TYR A 25 -41.26 17.86 -33.47
N VAL A 26 -42.47 18.08 -32.94
CA VAL A 26 -43.48 17.02 -32.77
C VAL A 26 -43.88 16.41 -34.12
N SER A 27 -43.94 17.20 -35.18
CA SER A 27 -44.24 16.72 -36.54
C SER A 27 -43.18 15.73 -37.06
N GLY A 28 -41.92 15.92 -36.65
CA GLY A 28 -40.78 15.06 -37.01
C GLY A 28 -40.67 13.75 -36.22
N LEU A 29 -41.43 13.57 -35.13
CA LEU A 29 -41.29 12.41 -34.23
C LEU A 29 -41.97 11.11 -34.73
N GLY A 30 -42.70 11.15 -35.84
CA GLY A 30 -43.38 9.97 -36.39
C GLY A 30 -44.47 9.39 -35.47
N LEU A 31 -45.11 10.24 -34.66
CA LEU A 31 -46.13 9.83 -33.68
C LEU A 31 -47.50 9.61 -34.33
N SER A 32 -48.37 8.83 -33.67
CA SER A 32 -49.76 8.70 -34.11
C SER A 32 -50.50 10.05 -34.06
N GLY A 33 -51.45 10.27 -34.99
CA GLY A 33 -52.19 11.53 -35.05
C GLY A 33 -52.94 11.89 -33.75
N ARG A 34 -53.35 10.89 -32.96
CA ARG A 34 -53.90 11.12 -31.61
C ARG A 34 -52.85 11.70 -30.65
N SER A 35 -51.63 11.18 -30.68
CA SER A 35 -50.53 11.61 -29.81
C SER A 35 -50.03 13.00 -30.18
N VAL A 36 -49.93 13.32 -31.48
CA VAL A 36 -49.60 14.66 -31.97
C VAL A 36 -50.62 15.67 -31.43
N ARG A 37 -51.92 15.44 -31.67
CA ARG A 37 -53.00 16.32 -31.16
C ARG A 37 -52.96 16.49 -29.64
N GLY A 38 -52.69 15.41 -28.90
CA GLY A 38 -52.57 15.46 -27.43
C GLY A 38 -51.41 16.35 -26.98
N ARG A 39 -50.23 16.21 -27.60
CA ARG A 39 -49.04 17.03 -27.29
C ARG A 39 -49.23 18.49 -27.70
N THR A 40 -49.79 18.74 -28.88
CA THR A 40 -50.13 20.10 -29.36
C THR A 40 -51.05 20.80 -28.37
N ARG A 41 -52.17 20.17 -28.00
CA ARG A 41 -53.11 20.76 -27.04
C ARG A 41 -52.46 21.04 -25.70
N SER A 42 -51.73 20.07 -25.16
CA SER A 42 -51.05 20.20 -23.86
C SER A 42 -50.03 21.34 -23.86
N ALA A 43 -49.24 21.47 -24.94
CA ALA A 43 -48.25 22.53 -25.08
C ALA A 43 -48.89 23.91 -25.27
N SER A 44 -49.91 24.03 -26.14
CA SER A 44 -50.62 25.30 -26.35
C SER A 44 -51.29 25.78 -25.06
N THR A 45 -52.05 24.92 -24.36
CA THR A 45 -52.69 25.29 -23.09
C THR A 45 -51.67 25.72 -22.05
N PHE A 46 -50.57 24.98 -21.91
CA PHE A 46 -49.55 25.30 -20.93
C PHE A 46 -48.83 26.62 -21.20
N LEU A 47 -48.53 26.93 -22.46
CA LEU A 47 -47.90 28.21 -22.85
C LEU A 47 -48.86 29.40 -22.78
N THR A 48 -50.17 29.19 -22.98
CA THR A 48 -51.17 30.24 -22.69
C THR A 48 -51.22 30.58 -21.20
N GLU A 49 -51.13 29.57 -20.32
CA GLU A 49 -51.14 29.75 -18.87
C GLU A 49 -49.82 30.30 -18.33
N HIS A 50 -48.70 29.92 -18.95
CA HIS A 50 -47.34 30.29 -18.54
C HIS A 50 -46.53 30.78 -19.75
N PRO A 51 -46.75 32.03 -20.19
CA PRO A 51 -46.04 32.59 -21.35
C PRO A 51 -44.55 32.79 -21.07
N ASP A 52 -44.16 33.06 -19.82
CA ASP A 52 -42.77 33.11 -19.37
C ASP A 52 -42.39 31.81 -18.63
N LEU A 53 -41.69 30.92 -19.35
CA LEU A 53 -41.20 29.67 -18.77
C LEU A 53 -40.07 29.88 -17.76
N GLN A 54 -39.33 30.99 -17.79
CA GLN A 54 -38.31 31.29 -16.80
C GLN A 54 -38.94 31.66 -15.47
N ASP A 55 -39.96 32.53 -15.49
CA ASP A 55 -40.75 32.87 -14.31
C ASP A 55 -41.40 31.61 -13.72
N TRP A 56 -41.99 30.77 -14.58
CA TRP A 56 -42.55 29.49 -14.15
C TRP A 56 -41.53 28.62 -13.42
N MET A 57 -40.27 28.55 -13.90
CA MET A 57 -39.20 27.77 -13.25
C MET A 57 -38.82 28.27 -11.85
N THR A 58 -39.13 29.51 -11.48
CA THR A 58 -38.86 30.05 -10.13
C THR A 58 -39.84 29.53 -9.07
N ARG A 59 -41.00 28.98 -9.48
CA ARG A 59 -42.03 28.47 -8.58
C ARG A 59 -41.55 27.25 -7.77
N PRO A 60 -42.13 26.96 -6.59
CA PRO A 60 -41.78 25.77 -5.82
C PRO A 60 -41.90 24.48 -6.63
N ALA A 61 -40.89 23.60 -6.54
CA ALA A 61 -40.83 22.38 -7.35
C ALA A 61 -42.04 21.43 -7.16
N ALA A 62 -42.64 21.43 -5.97
CA ALA A 62 -43.84 20.63 -5.68
C ALA A 62 -45.06 21.10 -6.48
N GLU A 63 -45.25 22.42 -6.62
CA GLU A 63 -46.34 22.99 -7.43
C GLU A 63 -46.13 22.69 -8.90
N ARG A 64 -44.92 22.92 -9.41
CA ARG A 64 -44.54 22.62 -10.79
C ARG A 64 -44.74 21.14 -11.13
N LEU A 65 -44.39 20.23 -10.21
CA LEU A 65 -44.60 18.80 -10.40
C LEU A 65 -46.10 18.44 -10.46
N ALA A 66 -46.91 19.02 -9.57
CA ALA A 66 -48.35 18.79 -9.56
C ALA A 66 -48.96 19.25 -10.89
N GLU A 67 -48.63 20.45 -11.34
CA GLU A 67 -49.09 21.01 -12.60
C GLU A 67 -48.68 20.15 -13.80
N LEU A 68 -47.41 19.74 -13.89
CA LEU A 68 -46.93 18.87 -14.99
C LEU A 68 -47.63 17.51 -15.07
N ARG A 69 -48.14 16.99 -13.94
CA ARG A 69 -48.93 15.75 -13.93
C ARG A 69 -50.31 15.94 -14.56
N HIS A 70 -50.91 17.12 -14.40
CA HIS A 70 -52.24 17.43 -14.92
C HIS A 70 -52.18 17.95 -16.36
N SER A 71 -51.23 18.83 -16.67
CA SER A 71 -51.11 19.47 -17.99
C SER A 71 -50.53 18.55 -19.06
N GLY A 72 -49.72 17.57 -18.67
CA GLY A 72 -49.00 16.72 -19.62
C GLY A 72 -47.90 17.45 -20.40
N ALA A 73 -47.51 18.67 -19.98
CA ALA A 73 -46.55 19.53 -20.67
C ALA A 73 -45.07 19.11 -20.54
N TRP A 74 -44.77 18.00 -19.85
CA TRP A 74 -43.38 17.54 -19.68
C TRP A 74 -42.61 17.34 -21.01
N PRO A 75 -43.20 16.77 -22.09
CA PRO A 75 -42.50 16.67 -23.37
C PRO A 75 -42.15 18.02 -24.01
N LEU A 76 -42.93 19.08 -23.77
CA LEU A 76 -42.59 20.45 -24.16
C LEU A 76 -41.37 20.93 -23.39
N LEU A 77 -41.36 20.80 -22.06
CA LEU A 77 -40.20 21.20 -21.26
C LEU A 77 -38.93 20.41 -21.62
N CYS A 78 -39.04 19.11 -21.88
CA CYS A 78 -37.90 18.33 -22.38
C CYS A 78 -37.33 18.92 -23.68
N HIS A 79 -38.19 19.37 -24.60
CA HIS A 79 -37.77 19.99 -25.85
C HIS A 79 -37.07 21.32 -25.61
N VAL A 80 -37.70 22.24 -24.86
CA VAL A 80 -37.15 23.58 -24.60
C VAL A 80 -35.83 23.51 -23.82
N VAL A 81 -35.75 22.62 -22.82
CA VAL A 81 -34.50 22.33 -22.09
C VAL A 81 -33.48 21.65 -23.00
N GLY A 82 -33.92 20.71 -23.84
CA GLY A 82 -33.10 19.99 -24.81
C GLY A 82 -32.45 20.95 -25.83
N ARG A 83 -33.16 21.99 -26.26
CA ARG A 83 -32.65 23.09 -27.11
C ARG A 83 -31.67 24.02 -26.37
N GLY A 84 -31.60 23.94 -25.04
CA GLY A 84 -30.76 24.79 -24.19
C GLY A 84 -31.37 26.14 -23.85
N ALA A 85 -32.61 26.39 -24.26
CA ALA A 85 -33.31 27.65 -24.05
C ALA A 85 -33.72 27.82 -22.57
N LEU A 86 -34.18 26.74 -21.93
CA LEU A 86 -34.56 26.75 -20.51
C LEU A 86 -33.59 25.90 -19.65
N ARG A 87 -33.24 26.38 -18.45
CA ARG A 87 -32.38 25.64 -17.51
C ARG A 87 -33.21 24.84 -16.53
N LEU A 88 -32.85 23.57 -16.32
CA LEU A 88 -33.48 22.69 -15.34
C LEU A 88 -32.84 22.85 -13.96
N ASP A 89 -33.59 23.30 -12.96
CA ASP A 89 -33.11 23.27 -11.58
C ASP A 89 -33.11 21.85 -11.00
N LEU A 90 -32.31 21.66 -9.94
CA LEU A 90 -32.12 20.36 -9.32
C LEU A 90 -33.29 19.93 -8.43
N GLU A 91 -34.15 20.85 -7.99
CA GLU A 91 -35.31 20.52 -7.17
C GLU A 91 -36.38 19.81 -7.99
N LEU A 92 -36.68 20.33 -9.18
CA LEU A 92 -37.58 19.68 -10.14
C LEU A 92 -36.97 18.38 -10.65
N ALA A 93 -35.66 18.38 -10.94
CA ALA A 93 -34.95 17.16 -11.34
C ALA A 93 -34.98 16.06 -10.26
N ALA A 94 -35.11 16.43 -8.98
CA ALA A 94 -35.19 15.49 -7.87
C ALA A 94 -36.53 14.78 -7.77
N VAL A 95 -37.63 15.50 -8.07
CA VAL A 95 -39.00 15.03 -7.79
C VAL A 95 -39.72 14.53 -9.04
N LYS A 96 -39.25 14.89 -10.24
CA LYS A 96 -39.87 14.52 -11.52
C LYS A 96 -39.25 13.26 -12.11
N ASN A 97 -40.08 12.41 -12.72
CA ASN A 97 -39.59 11.37 -13.62
C ASN A 97 -39.08 12.01 -14.92
N LEU A 98 -37.78 11.86 -15.18
CA LEU A 98 -37.06 12.54 -16.27
C LEU A 98 -37.10 11.78 -17.60
N THR A 99 -38.01 10.82 -17.79
CA THR A 99 -38.21 10.14 -19.07
C THR A 99 -38.30 11.15 -20.21
N GLY A 100 -37.49 10.93 -21.27
CA GLY A 100 -37.43 11.78 -22.46
C GLY A 100 -36.40 12.91 -22.40
N LEU A 101 -35.98 13.36 -21.21
CA LEU A 101 -35.00 14.44 -21.08
C LEU A 101 -33.65 14.06 -21.68
N GLY A 102 -33.16 12.86 -21.37
CA GLY A 102 -31.87 12.37 -21.87
C GLY A 102 -31.77 12.45 -23.40
N ARG A 103 -32.80 11.97 -24.09
CA ARG A 103 -32.88 12.01 -25.56
C ARG A 103 -32.95 13.43 -26.10
N ALA A 104 -33.79 14.28 -25.52
CA ALA A 104 -33.93 15.67 -25.98
C ALA A 104 -32.63 16.49 -25.82
N VAL A 105 -31.85 16.22 -24.77
CA VAL A 105 -30.54 16.87 -24.56
C VAL A 105 -29.48 16.28 -25.50
N GLU A 106 -29.51 14.97 -25.77
CA GLU A 106 -28.62 14.31 -26.73
C GLU A 106 -28.86 14.78 -28.17
N ASP A 107 -30.13 14.99 -28.58
CA ASP A 107 -30.47 15.47 -29.93
C ASP A 107 -29.85 16.85 -30.24
N ARG A 108 -29.51 17.64 -29.22
CA ARG A 108 -28.79 18.92 -29.36
C ARG A 108 -27.28 18.76 -29.56
N ASP A 109 -26.68 17.69 -29.04
CA ASP A 109 -25.24 17.41 -29.12
C ASP A 109 -24.95 15.92 -29.37
N PRO A 110 -25.39 15.38 -30.53
CA PRO A 110 -25.26 13.95 -30.80
C PRO A 110 -23.79 13.51 -30.86
N ASP A 111 -22.91 14.36 -31.40
CA ASP A 111 -21.48 14.08 -31.51
C ASP A 111 -20.79 14.06 -30.13
N GLY A 112 -21.14 15.01 -29.25
CA GLY A 112 -20.64 15.04 -27.88
C GLY A 112 -21.04 13.80 -27.08
N PHE A 113 -22.31 13.40 -27.15
CA PHE A 113 -22.79 12.18 -26.51
C PHE A 113 -22.14 10.93 -27.11
N ALA A 114 -22.00 10.85 -28.45
CA ALA A 114 -21.33 9.75 -29.12
C ALA A 114 -19.85 9.62 -28.71
N ALA A 115 -19.13 10.74 -28.55
CA ALA A 115 -17.75 10.74 -28.08
C ALA A 115 -17.63 10.17 -26.65
N VAL A 116 -18.51 10.62 -25.74
CA VAL A 116 -18.52 10.15 -24.34
C VAL A 116 -18.95 8.68 -24.25
N ARG A 117 -19.91 8.25 -25.07
CA ARG A 117 -20.34 6.85 -25.22
C ARG A 117 -19.22 5.95 -25.69
N THR A 118 -18.50 6.37 -26.74
CA THR A 118 -17.32 5.67 -27.28
C THR A 118 -16.24 5.51 -26.22
N ALA A 119 -15.98 6.57 -25.44
CA ALA A 119 -15.06 6.48 -24.31
C ALA A 119 -15.54 5.48 -23.24
N GLY A 120 -16.84 5.44 -22.94
CA GLY A 120 -17.42 4.43 -22.04
C GLY A 120 -17.18 2.99 -22.51
N LEU A 121 -17.41 2.72 -23.80
CA LEU A 121 -17.18 1.41 -24.41
C LEU A 121 -15.70 1.02 -24.41
N ALA A 122 -14.80 1.96 -24.74
CA ALA A 122 -13.35 1.73 -24.72
C ALA A 122 -12.81 1.34 -23.33
N LEU A 123 -13.48 1.79 -22.26
CA LEU A 123 -13.20 1.42 -20.87
C LEU A 123 -13.83 0.07 -20.46
N GLY A 124 -14.56 -0.59 -21.35
CA GLY A 124 -15.23 -1.86 -21.12
C GLY A 124 -16.45 -1.77 -20.20
N TRP A 125 -17.08 -0.60 -20.07
CA TRP A 125 -18.37 -0.50 -19.36
C TRP A 125 -19.49 -1.18 -20.13
N THR A 126 -20.51 -1.67 -19.42
CA THR A 126 -21.70 -2.24 -20.08
C THR A 126 -22.50 -1.14 -20.77
N PRO A 127 -23.14 -1.41 -21.93
CA PRO A 127 -23.98 -0.43 -22.62
C PRO A 127 -25.06 0.16 -21.70
N GLN A 128 -25.69 -0.68 -20.89
CA GLN A 128 -26.72 -0.22 -19.94
C GLN A 128 -26.20 0.82 -18.95
N TRP A 129 -25.00 0.62 -18.38
CA TRP A 129 -24.42 1.60 -17.47
C TRP A 129 -24.04 2.90 -18.18
N ILE A 130 -23.53 2.81 -19.41
CA ILE A 130 -23.22 3.97 -20.24
C ILE A 130 -24.48 4.82 -20.45
N GLU A 131 -25.59 4.21 -20.84
CA GLU A 131 -26.87 4.92 -21.01
C GLU A 131 -27.37 5.55 -19.71
N THR A 132 -27.23 4.85 -18.58
CA THR A 132 -27.57 5.42 -17.27
C THR A 132 -26.74 6.67 -16.97
N VAL A 133 -25.42 6.65 -17.25
CA VAL A 133 -24.56 7.82 -17.01
C VAL A 133 -24.89 8.96 -17.97
N LEU A 134 -25.10 8.66 -19.25
CA LEU A 134 -25.42 9.67 -20.26
C LEU A 134 -26.79 10.30 -20.01
N GLY A 135 -27.84 9.49 -19.90
CA GLY A 135 -29.22 9.97 -19.79
C GLY A 135 -29.61 10.49 -18.41
N GLU A 136 -29.06 9.91 -17.32
CA GLU A 136 -29.47 10.27 -15.96
C GLU A 136 -28.43 11.12 -15.21
N CYS A 137 -27.29 11.44 -15.83
CA CYS A 137 -26.27 12.29 -15.20
C CYS A 137 -25.72 13.35 -16.15
N LEU A 138 -25.21 12.98 -17.33
CA LEU A 138 -24.70 13.97 -18.28
C LEU A 138 -25.83 14.88 -18.78
N ALA A 139 -26.95 14.31 -19.21
CA ALA A 139 -28.09 15.10 -19.68
C ALA A 139 -28.66 16.02 -18.59
N VAL A 140 -28.70 15.57 -17.32
CA VAL A 140 -29.15 16.42 -16.20
C VAL A 140 -28.13 17.54 -15.92
N LEU A 141 -26.83 17.23 -15.96
CA LEU A 141 -25.78 18.23 -15.83
C LEU A 141 -25.88 19.28 -16.94
N LEU A 142 -26.07 18.86 -18.19
CA LEU A 142 -26.21 19.77 -19.32
C LEU A 142 -27.55 20.52 -19.29
N ALA A 143 -28.63 19.93 -18.78
CA ALA A 143 -29.89 20.65 -18.61
C ALA A 143 -29.80 21.76 -17.54
N TRP A 144 -29.03 21.51 -16.48
CA TRP A 144 -28.77 22.46 -15.40
C TRP A 144 -27.74 23.53 -15.80
N HIS A 145 -26.63 23.11 -16.42
CA HIS A 145 -25.54 23.99 -16.84
C HIS A 145 -25.76 24.66 -18.20
N GLY A 146 -26.65 24.11 -19.03
CA GLY A 146 -27.08 24.49 -20.38
C GLY A 146 -26.02 24.68 -21.47
N GLY A 147 -24.74 24.44 -21.19
CA GLY A 147 -23.73 24.24 -22.24
C GLY A 147 -23.89 22.92 -23.00
N LEU A 148 -23.02 22.69 -23.96
CA LEU A 148 -22.84 21.43 -24.70
C LEU A 148 -21.78 20.55 -24.01
N VAL A 149 -21.55 19.34 -24.51
CA VAL A 149 -20.57 18.41 -23.92
C VAL A 149 -19.17 19.02 -23.92
N HIS A 150 -18.78 19.72 -24.98
CA HIS A 150 -17.46 20.36 -25.09
C HIS A 150 -17.26 21.54 -24.11
N ASP A 151 -18.34 22.12 -23.58
CA ASP A 151 -18.28 23.19 -22.56
C ASP A 151 -18.07 22.62 -21.15
N VAL A 152 -18.18 21.30 -20.97
CA VAL A 152 -18.09 20.67 -19.65
C VAL A 152 -16.65 20.68 -19.15
N THR A 153 -16.40 21.49 -18.11
CA THR A 153 -15.12 21.51 -17.39
C THR A 153 -15.19 20.72 -16.09
N ASN A 154 -14.04 20.46 -15.45
CA ASN A 154 -14.01 19.89 -14.10
C ASN A 154 -14.78 20.76 -13.09
N GLY A 155 -14.66 22.08 -13.21
CA GLY A 155 -15.40 23.04 -12.38
C GLY A 155 -16.91 22.91 -12.57
N THR A 156 -17.38 22.66 -13.79
CA THR A 156 -18.80 22.41 -14.08
C THR A 156 -19.31 21.18 -13.33
N VAL A 157 -18.60 20.06 -13.42
CA VAL A 157 -18.99 18.81 -12.75
C VAL A 157 -18.92 18.96 -11.22
N ASP A 158 -17.97 19.74 -10.71
CA ASP A 158 -17.79 19.96 -9.26
C ASP A 158 -18.88 20.86 -8.68
N LYS A 159 -19.27 21.94 -9.40
CA LYS A 159 -20.42 22.77 -9.03
C LYS A 159 -21.72 21.96 -9.06
N PHE A 160 -21.90 21.08 -10.04
CA PHE A 160 -23.06 20.19 -10.11
C PHE A 160 -23.12 19.21 -8.92
N ASP A 161 -22.01 18.57 -8.57
CA ASP A 161 -21.89 17.66 -7.41
C ASP A 161 -22.18 18.39 -6.08
N ALA A 162 -21.66 19.62 -5.93
CA ALA A 162 -21.93 20.48 -4.77
C ALA A 162 -23.40 20.91 -4.69
N ALA A 163 -24.00 21.30 -5.82
CA ALA A 163 -25.40 21.69 -5.89
C ALA A 163 -26.32 20.50 -5.52
N LEU A 164 -26.09 19.31 -6.07
CA LEU A 164 -26.80 18.09 -5.68
C LEU A 164 -26.67 17.76 -4.18
N ALA A 165 -25.54 18.07 -3.56
CA ALA A 165 -25.33 17.86 -2.13
C ALA A 165 -26.09 18.87 -1.27
N ALA A 166 -26.21 20.12 -1.72
CA ALA A 166 -26.88 21.23 -1.05
C ALA A 166 -28.42 21.17 -1.17
N THR A 167 -28.95 20.60 -2.26
CA THR A 167 -30.39 20.46 -2.47
C THR A 167 -31.02 19.48 -1.48
N GLN A 168 -31.79 19.99 -0.52
CA GLN A 168 -32.39 19.20 0.57
C GLN A 168 -33.48 18.25 0.09
N SER A 169 -34.18 18.59 -1.01
CA SER A 169 -35.26 17.76 -1.57
C SER A 169 -34.76 16.45 -2.19
N ILE A 170 -33.45 16.29 -2.44
CA ILE A 170 -32.89 15.06 -2.99
C ILE A 170 -32.64 14.03 -1.87
N PRO A 171 -33.30 12.85 -1.92
CA PRO A 171 -33.10 11.79 -0.93
C PRO A 171 -31.64 11.33 -0.84
N ALA A 172 -31.22 10.87 0.33
CA ALA A 172 -29.86 10.38 0.56
C ALA A 172 -29.48 9.20 -0.37
N SER A 173 -30.45 8.34 -0.73
CA SER A 173 -30.29 7.25 -1.70
C SER A 173 -30.00 7.79 -3.10
N SER A 174 -30.75 8.79 -3.57
CA SER A 174 -30.55 9.45 -4.86
C SER A 174 -29.21 10.18 -4.92
N ARG A 175 -28.82 10.90 -3.86
CA ARG A 175 -27.48 11.50 -3.76
C ARG A 175 -26.37 10.46 -3.86
N ARG A 176 -26.56 9.27 -3.27
CA ARG A 176 -25.62 8.16 -3.40
C ARG A 176 -25.56 7.61 -4.83
N ALA A 177 -26.70 7.47 -5.51
CA ALA A 177 -26.75 7.05 -6.91
C ALA A 177 -26.02 8.05 -7.83
N TYR A 178 -26.29 9.35 -7.67
CA TYR A 178 -25.58 10.40 -8.40
C TYR A 178 -24.07 10.39 -8.16
N ARG A 179 -23.59 10.16 -6.93
CA ARG A 179 -22.13 10.03 -6.69
C ARG A 179 -21.49 8.94 -7.54
N ASN A 180 -22.16 7.80 -7.71
CA ASN A 180 -21.67 6.71 -8.56
C ASN A 180 -21.69 7.10 -10.04
N ARG A 181 -22.79 7.71 -10.52
CA ARG A 181 -22.93 8.15 -11.92
C ARG A 181 -21.93 9.26 -12.26
N ILE A 182 -21.76 10.26 -11.40
CA ILE A 182 -20.76 11.34 -11.54
C ILE A 182 -19.35 10.74 -11.57
N ALA A 183 -19.06 9.74 -10.74
CA ALA A 183 -17.77 9.07 -10.77
C ALA A 183 -17.55 8.33 -12.11
N GLY A 184 -18.59 7.75 -12.72
CA GLY A 184 -18.52 7.20 -14.08
C GLY A 184 -18.35 8.29 -15.15
N LEU A 185 -19.15 9.36 -15.05
CA LEU A 185 -19.14 10.49 -15.98
C LEU A 185 -17.77 11.13 -16.07
N ARG A 186 -17.12 11.43 -14.93
CA ARG A 186 -15.77 12.01 -14.88
C ARG A 186 -14.74 11.16 -15.62
N GLN A 187 -14.89 9.84 -15.58
CA GLN A 187 -13.99 8.94 -16.31
C GLN A 187 -14.28 9.02 -17.80
N MET A 188 -15.54 8.87 -18.21
CA MET A 188 -15.92 8.92 -19.61
C MET A 188 -15.51 10.25 -20.25
N LEU A 189 -15.73 11.39 -19.58
CA LEU A 189 -15.27 12.71 -20.03
C LEU A 189 -13.73 12.81 -20.12
N PHE A 190 -13.00 12.27 -19.13
CA PHE A 190 -11.53 12.29 -19.14
C PHE A 190 -10.95 11.47 -20.29
N HIS A 191 -11.56 10.32 -20.59
CA HIS A 191 -11.17 9.45 -21.68
C HIS A 191 -11.63 9.97 -23.04
N ALA A 192 -12.76 10.68 -23.10
CA ALA A 192 -13.23 11.40 -24.29
C ALA A 192 -12.46 12.71 -24.56
N ARG A 193 -11.44 13.04 -23.76
CA ARG A 193 -10.63 14.28 -23.87
C ARG A 193 -11.44 15.58 -23.72
N ILE A 194 -12.60 15.51 -23.07
CA ILE A 194 -13.41 16.68 -22.72
C ILE A 194 -12.85 17.37 -21.47
N VAL A 195 -12.34 16.58 -20.52
CA VAL A 195 -11.65 17.11 -19.32
C VAL A 195 -10.25 16.53 -19.19
N ASP A 196 -9.31 17.34 -18.71
CA ASP A 196 -7.92 16.92 -18.52
C ASP A 196 -7.56 16.47 -17.11
N THR A 197 -8.41 16.77 -16.13
CA THR A 197 -8.16 16.32 -14.76
C THR A 197 -8.57 14.86 -14.62
N PRO A 198 -7.66 13.98 -14.20
CA PRO A 198 -7.97 12.58 -14.02
C PRO A 198 -8.98 12.36 -12.87
N PRO A 199 -9.82 11.32 -12.97
CA PRO A 199 -10.80 10.98 -11.95
C PRO A 199 -10.12 10.62 -10.62
N GLN A 200 -10.30 11.47 -9.61
CA GLN A 200 -9.71 11.26 -8.28
C GLN A 200 -10.52 10.25 -7.45
N ARG A 201 -9.83 9.26 -6.88
CA ARG A 201 -10.45 8.22 -6.03
C ARG A 201 -10.94 8.74 -4.67
N ARG A 202 -10.44 9.90 -4.21
CA ARG A 202 -10.80 10.55 -2.95
C ARG A 202 -10.82 12.08 -3.11
N ARG A 203 -11.92 12.60 -3.64
CA ARG A 203 -12.16 14.06 -3.74
C ARG A 203 -12.24 14.75 -2.37
N TRP A 204 -12.53 13.98 -1.32
CA TRP A 204 -12.71 14.44 0.06
C TRP A 204 -11.55 14.05 0.98
N ALA A 205 -10.30 14.12 0.50
CA ALA A 205 -9.18 14.02 1.42
C ALA A 205 -9.22 15.23 2.36
N ARG A 206 -9.66 15.00 3.61
CA ARG A 206 -9.72 16.05 4.63
C ARG A 206 -8.39 16.77 4.72
N SER A 207 -8.43 18.11 4.73
CA SER A 207 -7.25 18.93 4.98
C SER A 207 -6.65 18.56 6.35
N TYR A 208 -5.37 18.88 6.58
CA TYR A 208 -4.74 18.62 7.87
C TYR A 208 -5.51 19.33 9.00
N ALA A 209 -5.93 20.58 8.78
CA ALA A 209 -6.80 21.33 9.69
C ALA A 209 -8.10 20.60 10.01
N GLN A 210 -8.79 20.08 8.99
CA GLN A 210 -10.01 19.31 9.20
C GLN A 210 -9.77 18.03 10.01
N ARG A 211 -8.63 17.35 9.86
CA ARG A 211 -8.31 16.15 10.63
C ARG A 211 -8.03 16.45 12.10
N PHE A 212 -7.36 17.56 12.40
CA PHE A 212 -7.15 17.99 13.78
C PHE A 212 -8.42 18.54 14.44
N ALA A 213 -9.47 18.87 13.68
CA ALA A 213 -10.77 19.23 14.23
C ALA A 213 -11.54 18.03 14.83
N ASP A 214 -11.09 16.79 14.62
CA ASP A 214 -11.73 15.58 15.18
C ASP A 214 -11.54 15.43 16.70
N VAL A 215 -10.59 16.17 17.27
CA VAL A 215 -10.20 16.05 18.68
C VAL A 215 -10.24 17.45 19.30
N ALA A 216 -10.92 17.58 20.44
CA ALA A 216 -10.88 18.80 21.23
C ALA A 216 -9.44 19.01 21.74
N MET A 217 -8.92 20.23 21.60
CA MET A 217 -7.60 20.64 22.08
C MET A 217 -7.50 22.16 22.06
N THR A 218 -6.61 22.73 22.87
CA THR A 218 -6.38 24.18 22.94
C THR A 218 -5.84 24.76 21.63
N GLY A 219 -6.06 26.05 21.41
CA GLY A 219 -5.57 26.77 20.23
C GLY A 219 -4.07 26.62 20.00
N PRO A 220 -3.21 26.88 21.00
CA PRO A 220 -1.75 26.79 20.85
C PRO A 220 -1.25 25.38 20.49
N ILE A 221 -1.78 24.34 21.15
CA ILE A 221 -1.47 22.94 20.83
C ILE A 221 -1.86 22.61 19.39
N ARG A 222 -3.08 23.00 18.97
CA ARG A 222 -3.57 22.76 17.60
C ARG A 222 -2.67 23.42 16.56
N GLN A 223 -2.32 24.69 16.77
CA GLN A 223 -1.47 25.44 15.86
C GLN A 223 -0.09 24.81 15.73
N THR A 224 0.49 24.35 16.84
CA THR A 224 1.79 23.66 16.86
C THR A 224 1.75 22.35 16.09
N LEU A 225 0.74 21.51 16.32
CA LEU A 225 0.58 20.23 15.61
C LEU A 225 0.36 20.45 14.11
N LEU A 226 -0.44 21.45 13.73
CA LEU A 226 -0.65 21.81 12.33
C LEU A 226 0.62 22.31 11.66
N ARG A 227 1.35 23.21 12.32
CA ARG A 227 2.65 23.71 11.84
C ARG A 227 3.63 22.55 11.67
N TYR A 228 3.76 21.68 12.67
CA TYR A 228 4.66 20.52 12.64
C TYR A 228 4.34 19.58 11.48
N VAL A 229 3.08 19.16 11.36
CA VAL A 229 2.65 18.28 10.27
C VAL A 229 2.85 18.92 8.89
N THR A 230 2.63 20.23 8.78
CA THR A 230 2.83 20.99 7.53
C THR A 230 4.31 21.04 7.15
N VAL A 231 5.19 21.33 8.10
CA VAL A 231 6.66 21.29 7.91
C VAL A 231 7.10 19.89 7.51
N ARG A 232 6.66 18.85 8.25
CA ARG A 232 7.00 17.46 7.93
C ARG A 232 6.43 16.99 6.58
N ALA A 233 5.31 17.55 6.12
CA ALA A 233 4.71 17.21 4.83
C ALA A 233 5.56 17.67 3.63
N SER A 234 6.51 18.59 3.82
CA SER A 234 7.46 18.99 2.78
C SER A 234 8.44 17.86 2.41
N VAL A 235 8.74 16.96 3.35
CA VAL A 235 9.70 15.86 3.17
C VAL A 235 9.05 14.48 3.21
N LEU A 236 7.92 14.32 3.90
CA LEU A 236 7.23 13.05 4.05
C LEU A 236 6.23 12.81 2.91
N ARG A 237 6.11 11.55 2.48
CA ARG A 237 5.06 11.13 1.55
C ARG A 237 3.67 11.33 2.20
N PRO A 238 2.60 11.61 1.41
CA PRO A 238 1.26 11.87 1.94
C PRO A 238 0.76 10.80 2.91
N LYS A 239 1.05 9.52 2.65
CA LYS A 239 0.64 8.42 3.54
C LYS A 239 1.37 8.44 4.88
N SER A 240 2.65 8.82 4.89
CA SER A 240 3.44 8.97 6.10
C SER A 240 2.94 10.16 6.94
N VAL A 241 2.53 11.25 6.27
CA VAL A 241 1.87 12.39 6.93
C VAL A 241 0.53 11.97 7.57
N GLU A 242 -0.30 11.19 6.86
CA GLU A 242 -1.51 10.63 7.45
C GLU A 242 -1.22 9.77 8.67
N SER A 243 -0.20 8.90 8.61
CA SER A 243 0.23 8.10 9.76
C SER A 243 0.68 8.97 10.93
N LEU A 244 1.48 10.00 10.67
CA LEU A 244 1.93 10.95 11.68
C LEU A 244 0.75 11.64 12.38
N ILE A 245 -0.23 12.16 11.61
CA ILE A 245 -1.43 12.76 12.19
C ILE A 245 -2.19 11.75 13.06
N ASN A 246 -2.38 10.51 12.57
CA ASN A 246 -3.08 9.46 13.33
C ASN A 246 -2.35 9.03 14.60
N ASP A 247 -1.02 9.19 14.65
CA ASP A 247 -0.20 8.91 15.83
C ASP A 247 -0.15 10.10 16.81
N LEU A 248 -0.35 11.34 16.34
CA LEU A 248 -0.37 12.55 17.19
C LEU A 248 -1.75 12.85 17.78
N LEU A 249 -2.84 12.57 17.06
CA LEU A 249 -4.22 12.79 17.54
C LEU A 249 -4.50 12.12 18.90
N PRO A 250 -4.06 10.87 19.17
CA PRO A 250 -4.26 10.23 20.46
C PRO A 250 -3.59 10.97 21.63
N PHE A 251 -2.45 11.62 21.39
CA PHE A 251 -1.76 12.39 22.41
C PHE A 251 -2.52 13.69 22.72
N ALA A 252 -2.96 14.42 21.69
CA ALA A 252 -3.76 15.63 21.88
C ALA A 252 -5.08 15.35 22.62
N ASP A 253 -5.72 14.23 22.32
CA ASP A 253 -6.94 13.80 23.01
C ASP A 253 -6.67 13.42 24.47
N TYR A 254 -5.59 12.67 24.73
CA TYR A 254 -5.19 12.33 26.11
C TYR A 254 -4.96 13.59 26.95
N LEU A 255 -4.22 14.57 26.42
CA LEU A 255 -3.98 15.84 27.12
C LEU A 255 -5.29 16.57 27.38
N SER A 256 -6.15 16.70 26.38
CA SER A 256 -7.38 17.48 26.52
C SER A 256 -8.42 16.83 27.44
N THR A 257 -8.36 15.51 27.61
CA THR A 257 -9.30 14.76 28.47
C THR A 257 -8.78 14.59 29.90
N THR A 258 -7.46 14.37 30.06
CA THR A 258 -6.85 14.03 31.35
C THR A 258 -6.19 15.23 32.03
N HIS A 259 -5.74 16.19 31.23
CA HIS A 259 -5.00 17.37 31.66
C HIS A 259 -5.54 18.64 30.98
N PRO A 260 -6.84 18.97 31.14
CA PRO A 260 -7.46 20.14 30.49
C PRO A 260 -6.82 21.47 30.89
N GLU A 261 -6.09 21.51 32.01
CA GLU A 261 -5.30 22.66 32.45
C GLU A 261 -4.11 22.98 31.54
N LEU A 262 -3.65 22.02 30.73
CA LEU A 262 -2.53 22.22 29.81
C LEU A 262 -2.97 22.95 28.55
N THR A 263 -2.62 24.22 28.46
CA THR A 263 -2.92 25.05 27.29
C THR A 263 -1.80 25.07 26.25
N SER A 264 -0.58 24.71 26.64
CA SER A 264 0.65 24.75 25.85
C SER A 264 1.49 23.49 26.05
N PHE A 265 2.27 23.10 25.04
CA PHE A 265 3.26 22.02 25.19
C PHE A 265 4.44 22.42 26.07
N GLU A 266 4.72 23.71 26.23
CA GLU A 266 5.74 24.24 27.13
C GLU A 266 5.50 23.82 28.60
N ASN A 267 4.23 23.70 28.99
CA ASN A 267 3.84 23.30 30.35
C ASN A 267 3.86 21.77 30.56
N LEU A 268 4.31 20.99 29.58
CA LEU A 268 4.48 19.56 29.75
C LEU A 268 5.64 19.27 30.71
N ASP A 269 5.38 18.38 31.65
CA ASP A 269 6.40 17.78 32.50
C ASP A 269 6.45 16.26 32.27
N ARG A 270 7.31 15.58 33.03
CA ARG A 270 7.48 14.14 32.92
C ARG A 270 6.25 13.34 33.36
N ARG A 271 5.48 13.80 34.35
CA ARG A 271 4.32 13.07 34.89
C ARG A 271 3.21 12.95 33.85
N HIS A 272 3.05 13.95 32.99
CA HIS A 272 2.10 13.92 31.88
C HIS A 272 2.50 12.87 30.83
N ILE A 273 3.79 12.71 30.55
CA ILE A 273 4.29 11.67 29.63
C ILE A 273 4.13 10.28 30.25
N GLU A 274 4.43 10.10 31.53
CA GLU A 274 4.26 8.81 32.22
C GLU A 274 2.80 8.35 32.20
N GLY A 275 1.87 9.26 32.52
CA GLY A 275 0.44 9.00 32.40
C GLY A 275 0.03 8.64 30.96
N PHE A 276 0.56 9.35 29.96
CA PHE A 276 0.31 9.04 28.55
C PHE A 276 0.81 7.64 28.17
N LEU A 277 1.99 7.22 28.62
CA LEU A 277 2.54 5.90 28.29
C LEU A 277 1.66 4.76 28.84
N VAL A 278 1.15 4.92 30.06
CA VAL A 278 0.22 3.96 30.68
C VAL A 278 -1.11 3.94 29.93
N TRP A 279 -1.69 5.10 29.66
CA TRP A 279 -2.95 5.23 28.93
C TRP A 279 -2.84 4.70 27.49
N ASN A 280 -1.76 5.02 26.78
CA ASN A 280 -1.53 4.57 25.41
C ASN A 280 -1.35 3.04 25.32
N ARG A 281 -0.90 2.38 26.39
CA ARG A 281 -0.79 0.92 26.46
C ARG A 281 -2.15 0.23 26.54
N THR A 282 -3.14 0.87 27.16
CA THR A 282 -4.47 0.27 27.41
C THR A 282 -5.56 0.80 26.50
N ARG A 283 -5.30 1.86 25.71
CA ARG A 283 -6.31 2.46 24.84
C ARG A 283 -6.82 1.52 23.75
N THR A 284 -8.05 1.81 23.32
CA THR A 284 -8.71 1.15 22.19
C THR A 284 -8.53 1.93 20.88
N TRP A 285 -8.98 1.33 19.77
CA TRP A 285 -8.96 1.96 18.46
C TRP A 285 -9.86 3.19 18.38
N ARG A 286 -9.46 4.20 17.59
CA ARG A 286 -10.25 5.41 17.28
C ARG A 286 -10.91 5.33 15.89
N GLY A 287 -11.94 6.16 15.67
CA GLY A 287 -12.58 6.37 14.36
C GLY A 287 -13.22 5.11 13.77
N GLN A 288 -13.13 4.91 12.45
CA GLN A 288 -13.74 3.74 11.78
C GLN A 288 -13.26 2.37 12.32
N ARG A 289 -12.06 2.32 12.91
CA ARG A 289 -11.54 1.09 13.52
C ARG A 289 -12.11 0.81 14.91
N ALA A 290 -12.64 1.83 15.59
CA ALA A 290 -13.36 1.64 16.85
C ALA A 290 -14.63 0.80 16.63
N ALA A 291 -15.40 1.12 15.58
CA ALA A 291 -16.61 0.39 15.22
C ALA A 291 -16.34 -1.07 14.81
N ALA A 292 -15.24 -1.31 14.07
CA ALA A 292 -14.86 -2.65 13.61
C ALA A 292 -14.17 -3.51 14.69
N GLY A 293 -13.83 -2.94 15.84
CA GLY A 293 -13.04 -3.59 16.88
C GLY A 293 -13.42 -3.11 18.28
N ALA A 294 -14.72 -2.95 18.53
CA ALA A 294 -15.25 -2.41 19.79
C ALA A 294 -14.62 -3.13 21.00
N GLY A 295 -14.00 -2.37 21.89
CA GLY A 295 -13.34 -2.88 23.10
C GLY A 295 -11.95 -3.49 22.92
N ARG A 296 -11.43 -3.64 21.70
CA ARG A 296 -10.08 -4.21 21.48
C ARG A 296 -8.99 -3.17 21.71
N THR A 297 -8.01 -3.51 22.55
CA THR A 297 -6.79 -2.72 22.73
C THR A 297 -5.97 -2.65 21.44
N ILE A 298 -5.25 -1.54 21.27
CA ILE A 298 -4.37 -1.37 20.11
C ILE A 298 -3.15 -2.32 20.17
N SER A 299 -2.53 -2.58 19.02
CA SER A 299 -1.37 -3.47 18.95
C SER A 299 -0.09 -2.80 19.45
N LYS A 300 0.87 -3.59 19.95
CA LYS A 300 2.21 -3.10 20.38
C LYS A 300 2.89 -2.21 19.34
N ALA A 301 2.76 -2.53 18.05
CA ALA A 301 3.31 -1.73 16.96
C ALA A 301 2.70 -0.32 16.86
N VAL A 302 1.38 -0.21 17.08
CA VAL A 302 0.70 1.10 17.09
C VAL A 302 1.07 1.89 18.33
N ILE A 303 1.16 1.23 19.50
CA ILE A 303 1.64 1.85 20.75
C ILE A 303 3.03 2.45 20.50
N GLN A 304 3.95 1.65 19.97
CA GLN A 304 5.32 2.09 19.66
C GLN A 304 5.36 3.26 18.67
N SER A 305 4.61 3.18 17.55
CA SER A 305 4.56 4.24 16.53
C SER A 305 4.03 5.56 17.10
N THR A 306 3.04 5.49 17.99
CA THR A 306 2.49 6.65 18.69
C THR A 306 3.56 7.31 19.59
N VAL A 307 4.25 6.52 20.42
CA VAL A 307 5.31 7.03 21.31
C VAL A 307 6.47 7.63 20.52
N LEU A 308 6.89 6.98 19.43
CA LEU A 308 7.92 7.49 18.53
C LEU A 308 7.52 8.82 17.89
N SER A 309 6.28 8.94 17.41
CA SER A 309 5.80 10.17 16.78
C SER A 309 5.72 11.34 17.77
N VAL A 310 5.28 11.08 19.01
CA VAL A 310 5.26 12.08 20.09
C VAL A 310 6.68 12.49 20.48
N ARG A 311 7.58 11.51 20.66
CA ARG A 311 8.99 11.80 20.92
C ARG A 311 9.60 12.67 19.83
N ASN A 312 9.44 12.29 18.56
CA ASN A 312 9.99 13.04 17.44
C ASN A 312 9.40 14.45 17.36
N LEU A 313 8.10 14.62 17.59
CA LEU A 313 7.49 15.96 17.68
C LEU A 313 8.19 16.81 18.75
N LEU A 314 8.29 16.29 19.98
CA LEU A 314 8.84 17.06 21.11
C LEU A 314 10.33 17.33 20.95
N ASP A 315 11.11 16.34 20.49
CA ASP A 315 12.53 16.48 20.19
C ASP A 315 12.73 17.52 19.05
N ASP A 316 11.96 17.42 17.95
CA ASP A 316 12.05 18.35 16.80
C ASP A 316 11.70 19.79 17.17
N ILE A 317 10.58 20.05 17.88
CA ILE A 317 10.19 21.43 18.23
C ILE A 317 11.17 22.07 19.23
N THR A 318 11.83 21.26 20.06
CA THR A 318 12.88 21.72 20.97
C THR A 318 14.13 22.09 20.18
N GLU A 319 14.60 21.21 19.30
CA GLU A 319 15.77 21.44 18.46
C GLU A 319 15.58 22.63 17.51
N TRP A 320 14.36 22.81 16.99
CA TRP A 320 14.03 23.93 16.09
C TRP A 320 13.72 25.24 16.83
N GLY A 321 13.80 25.26 18.17
CA GLY A 321 13.60 26.46 18.98
C GLY A 321 12.19 27.05 18.89
N TRP A 322 11.15 26.20 18.84
CA TRP A 322 9.77 26.70 18.84
C TRP A 322 9.33 27.11 20.24
N GLU A 323 8.53 28.17 20.34
CA GLU A 323 7.99 28.69 21.61
C GLU A 323 7.27 27.63 22.46
N GLN A 324 6.63 26.67 21.79
CA GLN A 324 5.87 25.59 22.43
C GLN A 324 6.76 24.40 22.87
N ALA A 325 8.09 24.51 22.76
CA ALA A 325 9.00 23.46 23.19
C ALA A 325 8.98 23.31 24.72
N PRO A 326 8.86 22.08 25.26
CA PRO A 326 9.08 21.84 26.67
C PRO A 326 10.51 22.24 27.07
N PRO A 327 10.75 22.70 28.31
CA PRO A 327 12.05 23.21 28.76
C PRO A 327 13.14 22.13 28.85
N ARG A 328 12.76 20.85 28.73
CA ARG A 328 13.67 19.71 28.75
C ARG A 328 13.08 18.54 27.98
N ARG A 329 13.94 17.57 27.67
CA ARG A 329 13.51 16.30 27.09
C ARG A 329 12.58 15.53 28.03
N LEU A 330 11.45 15.05 27.49
CA LEU A 330 10.42 14.33 28.26
C LEU A 330 10.24 12.85 27.87
N VAL A 331 10.63 12.45 26.66
CA VAL A 331 10.52 11.06 26.17
C VAL A 331 11.89 10.48 25.87
N PHE A 332 12.18 9.32 26.44
CA PHE A 332 13.49 8.66 26.38
C PHE A 332 13.45 7.36 25.56
N ALA A 333 14.63 6.82 25.23
CA ALA A 333 14.73 5.57 24.50
C ALA A 333 14.09 4.38 25.24
N VAL A 334 14.15 4.39 26.59
CA VAL A 334 13.55 3.37 27.45
C VAL A 334 12.02 3.37 27.42
N ASP A 335 11.40 4.50 27.09
CA ASP A 335 9.93 4.63 27.02
C ASP A 335 9.35 3.97 25.77
N ILE A 336 10.19 3.68 24.76
CA ILE A 336 9.75 3.09 23.48
C ILE A 336 9.55 1.59 23.66
N PRO A 337 8.31 1.06 23.49
CA PRO A 337 8.05 -0.36 23.62
C PRO A 337 8.90 -1.19 22.66
N LYS A 338 9.51 -2.28 23.14
CA LYS A 338 10.20 -3.24 22.27
C LYS A 338 9.16 -4.09 21.52
N LEU A 339 9.35 -4.26 20.22
CA LEU A 339 8.53 -5.17 19.42
C LEU A 339 9.16 -6.56 19.40
N ASP A 340 8.30 -7.56 19.55
CA ASP A 340 8.66 -8.95 19.31
C ASP A 340 9.11 -9.08 17.84
N GLN A 341 10.15 -9.86 17.57
CA GLN A 341 10.64 -10.13 16.21
C GLN A 341 10.29 -11.57 15.82
N PRO A 342 9.01 -11.86 15.49
CA PRO A 342 8.63 -13.20 15.08
C PRO A 342 9.33 -13.55 13.77
N LEU A 343 9.67 -14.82 13.66
CA LEU A 343 10.19 -15.47 12.46
C LEU A 343 9.23 -15.25 11.26
N PRO A 344 9.75 -15.12 10.02
CA PRO A 344 8.88 -14.99 8.85
C PRO A 344 7.91 -16.15 8.73
N ARG A 345 6.65 -15.79 8.44
CA ARG A 345 5.56 -16.76 8.24
C ARG A 345 5.48 -17.15 6.76
N ALA A 346 6.55 -17.73 6.23
CA ALA A 346 6.48 -18.41 4.94
C ALA A 346 5.45 -19.55 5.03
N LEU A 347 4.75 -19.80 3.93
CA LEU A 347 3.81 -20.91 3.88
C LEU A 347 4.58 -22.22 3.71
N PRO A 348 4.18 -23.30 4.41
CA PRO A 348 4.63 -24.65 4.06
C PRO A 348 4.34 -24.98 2.59
N PRO A 349 5.18 -25.79 1.90
CA PRO A 349 5.03 -26.05 0.47
C PRO A 349 3.67 -26.64 0.06
N ASP A 350 3.11 -27.54 0.87
CA ASP A 350 1.78 -28.15 0.67
C ASP A 350 0.66 -27.11 0.78
N ILE A 351 0.76 -26.21 1.77
CA ILE A 351 -0.18 -25.10 1.97
C ILE A 351 -0.08 -24.08 0.83
N ASP A 352 1.13 -23.72 0.42
CA ASP A 352 1.35 -22.80 -0.70
C ASP A 352 0.79 -23.38 -2.00
N ALA A 353 1.08 -24.64 -2.30
CA ALA A 353 0.54 -25.33 -3.48
C ALA A 353 -0.99 -25.37 -3.45
N ALA A 354 -1.62 -25.74 -2.33
CA ALA A 354 -3.07 -25.75 -2.18
C ALA A 354 -3.67 -24.35 -2.43
N VAL A 355 -3.10 -23.31 -1.81
CA VAL A 355 -3.57 -21.92 -1.96
C VAL A 355 -3.39 -21.44 -3.40
N MET A 356 -2.25 -21.70 -4.04
CA MET A 356 -2.00 -21.25 -5.41
C MET A 356 -2.84 -22.00 -6.44
N ASN A 357 -3.18 -23.28 -6.20
CA ASN A 357 -4.15 -24.02 -6.99
C ASN A 357 -5.55 -23.43 -6.89
N ALA A 358 -6.00 -23.05 -5.69
CA ALA A 358 -7.28 -22.36 -5.50
C ALA A 358 -7.28 -20.95 -6.14
N VAL A 359 -6.17 -20.22 -6.05
CA VAL A 359 -6.00 -18.92 -6.73
C VAL A 359 -6.19 -19.08 -8.24
N ALA A 360 -5.67 -20.16 -8.84
CA ALA A 360 -5.82 -20.44 -10.27
C ALA A 360 -7.28 -20.67 -10.70
N GLN A 361 -8.16 -21.07 -9.78
CA GLN A 361 -9.58 -21.31 -10.03
C GLN A 361 -10.48 -20.09 -9.74
N LEU A 362 -9.92 -18.97 -9.25
CA LEU A 362 -10.72 -17.76 -9.00
C LEU A 362 -11.31 -17.23 -10.31
N GLU A 363 -12.62 -16.96 -10.34
CA GLU A 363 -13.31 -16.35 -11.48
C GLU A 363 -12.77 -14.95 -11.81
N ASP A 364 -12.46 -14.19 -10.74
CA ASP A 364 -11.91 -12.84 -10.86
C ASP A 364 -10.50 -12.84 -11.45
N THR A 365 -10.42 -12.60 -12.76
CA THR A 365 -9.17 -12.59 -13.55
C THR A 365 -8.12 -11.65 -12.95
N PHE A 366 -8.50 -10.48 -12.43
CA PHE A 366 -7.53 -9.58 -11.80
C PHE A 366 -6.92 -10.20 -10.55
N THR A 367 -7.74 -10.82 -9.69
CA THR A 367 -7.23 -11.38 -8.45
C THR A 367 -6.38 -12.62 -8.72
N ARG A 368 -6.80 -13.48 -9.65
CA ARG A 368 -6.02 -14.62 -10.14
C ARG A 368 -4.65 -14.18 -10.66
N VAL A 369 -4.60 -13.32 -11.68
CA VAL A 369 -3.33 -12.85 -12.26
C VAL A 369 -2.49 -12.09 -11.24
N GLY A 370 -3.10 -11.15 -10.50
CA GLY A 370 -2.38 -10.31 -9.55
C GLY A 370 -1.73 -11.10 -8.42
N LEU A 371 -2.38 -12.15 -7.91
CA LEU A 371 -1.79 -13.03 -6.90
C LEU A 371 -0.71 -13.94 -7.49
N THR A 372 -0.92 -14.49 -8.70
CA THR A 372 0.11 -15.26 -9.42
C THR A 372 1.38 -14.45 -9.63
N VAL A 373 1.26 -13.21 -10.12
CA VAL A 373 2.42 -12.32 -10.35
C VAL A 373 3.07 -11.92 -9.03
N LEU A 374 2.28 -11.62 -7.99
CA LEU A 374 2.81 -11.26 -6.67
C LEU A 374 3.65 -12.40 -6.09
N ARG A 375 3.15 -13.64 -6.17
CA ARG A 375 3.85 -14.84 -5.68
C ARG A 375 5.04 -15.23 -6.56
N GLY A 376 4.92 -15.09 -7.88
CA GLY A 376 5.94 -15.47 -8.86
C GLY A 376 7.14 -14.53 -8.93
N ALA A 377 6.94 -13.24 -8.64
CA ALA A 377 7.99 -12.21 -8.62
C ALA A 377 8.27 -11.64 -7.21
N GLY A 378 7.72 -12.24 -6.16
CA GLY A 378 7.92 -11.83 -4.78
C GLY A 378 7.56 -10.38 -4.48
N LEU A 379 6.52 -9.81 -5.10
CA LEU A 379 6.21 -8.39 -5.00
C LEU A 379 5.52 -8.01 -3.67
N ARG A 380 5.71 -6.77 -3.22
CA ARG A 380 4.79 -6.20 -2.24
C ARG A 380 3.47 -5.86 -2.96
N ILE A 381 2.34 -5.99 -2.28
CA ILE A 381 1.03 -5.66 -2.89
C ILE A 381 0.96 -4.23 -3.44
N GLY A 382 1.64 -3.27 -2.80
CA GLY A 382 1.74 -1.90 -3.33
C GLY A 382 2.52 -1.86 -4.65
N GLU A 383 3.67 -2.53 -4.70
CA GLU A 383 4.53 -2.61 -5.89
C GLU A 383 3.78 -3.26 -7.06
N LEU A 384 3.07 -4.37 -6.83
CA LEU A 384 2.21 -5.01 -7.83
C LEU A 384 1.20 -4.01 -8.42
N LEU A 385 0.46 -3.30 -7.56
CA LEU A 385 -0.57 -2.37 -8.01
C LEU A 385 -0.01 -1.15 -8.72
N ASP A 386 1.25 -0.80 -8.44
CA ASP A 386 1.93 0.34 -9.04
C ASP A 386 2.75 -0.04 -10.28
N LEU A 387 2.74 -1.31 -10.72
CA LEU A 387 3.38 -1.72 -11.97
C LEU A 387 2.86 -0.89 -13.15
N GLU A 388 3.80 -0.40 -13.94
CA GLU A 388 3.56 0.37 -15.16
C GLU A 388 3.35 -0.60 -16.35
N LEU A 389 2.69 -0.16 -17.41
CA LEU A 389 2.35 -1.01 -18.56
C LEU A 389 3.62 -1.53 -19.27
N ASP A 390 4.66 -0.72 -19.31
CA ASP A 390 5.99 -1.01 -19.89
C ASP A 390 6.96 -1.65 -18.88
N SER A 391 6.46 -2.15 -17.74
CA SER A 391 7.31 -2.75 -16.70
C SER A 391 7.92 -4.11 -17.08
N VAL A 392 7.44 -4.75 -18.14
CA VAL A 392 7.96 -6.04 -18.63
C VAL A 392 8.96 -5.79 -19.75
N ILE A 393 10.20 -6.23 -19.56
CA ILE A 393 11.31 -6.01 -20.48
C ILE A 393 11.89 -7.35 -20.91
N ASP A 394 11.94 -7.61 -22.21
CA ASP A 394 12.59 -8.79 -22.77
C ASP A 394 14.04 -8.46 -23.17
N TYR A 395 14.99 -9.19 -22.59
CA TYR A 395 16.42 -9.08 -22.90
C TYR A 395 16.91 -10.22 -23.81
N GLY A 396 16.00 -10.91 -24.50
CA GLY A 396 16.33 -11.99 -25.43
C GLY A 396 16.97 -13.18 -24.71
N PRO A 397 18.25 -13.53 -24.95
CA PRO A 397 18.90 -14.66 -24.29
C PRO A 397 18.94 -14.57 -22.76
N ALA A 398 18.91 -13.36 -22.20
CA ALA A 398 18.87 -13.13 -20.75
C ALA A 398 17.47 -13.27 -20.14
N GLY A 399 16.46 -13.57 -20.97
CA GLY A 399 15.07 -13.79 -20.57
C GLY A 399 14.28 -12.50 -20.36
N THR A 400 13.03 -12.67 -19.92
CA THR A 400 12.10 -11.59 -19.62
C THR A 400 12.17 -11.20 -18.15
N TRP A 401 12.20 -9.89 -17.89
CA TRP A 401 12.34 -9.31 -16.57
C TRP A 401 11.24 -8.30 -16.27
N LEU A 402 10.94 -8.14 -14.99
CA LEU A 402 10.01 -7.15 -14.48
C LEU A 402 10.77 -6.02 -13.79
N LYS A 403 10.62 -4.81 -14.34
CA LYS A 403 11.02 -3.56 -13.69
C LYS A 403 10.00 -3.21 -12.61
N VAL A 404 10.38 -3.40 -11.35
CA VAL A 404 9.56 -3.01 -10.21
C VAL A 404 9.80 -1.52 -9.92
N PRO A 405 8.78 -0.66 -10.07
CA PRO A 405 8.93 0.78 -9.95
C PRO A 405 9.17 1.22 -8.50
N LEU A 406 9.63 2.46 -8.34
CA LEU A 406 9.99 3.08 -7.06
C LEU A 406 8.92 2.83 -5.97
N GLY A 407 9.27 1.93 -5.04
CA GLY A 407 8.42 1.55 -3.91
C GLY A 407 8.61 2.43 -2.67
N LYS A 408 8.26 1.89 -1.49
CA LYS A 408 8.47 2.54 -0.19
C LYS A 408 9.94 2.93 0.06
N LEU A 409 10.88 2.20 -0.55
CA LEU A 409 12.32 2.36 -0.35
C LEU A 409 12.96 3.29 -1.38
N ALA A 410 12.20 3.87 -2.32
CA ALA A 410 12.70 4.75 -3.37
C ALA A 410 13.84 4.16 -4.22
N THR A 411 13.86 2.83 -4.38
CA THR A 411 14.76 2.10 -5.27
C THR A 411 13.97 1.28 -6.27
N GLU A 412 14.42 1.26 -7.52
CA GLU A 412 13.95 0.33 -8.54
C GLU A 412 14.72 -0.98 -8.44
N ARG A 413 14.13 -2.06 -8.97
CA ARG A 413 14.81 -3.35 -9.09
C ARG A 413 14.24 -4.16 -10.25
N MET A 414 15.07 -5.05 -10.76
CA MET A 414 14.69 -6.00 -11.79
C MET A 414 14.48 -7.38 -11.17
N VAL A 415 13.41 -8.06 -11.57
CA VAL A 415 13.09 -9.44 -11.15
C VAL A 415 12.90 -10.31 -12.40
N PRO A 416 13.67 -11.40 -12.57
CA PRO A 416 13.48 -12.29 -13.71
C PRO A 416 12.13 -13.00 -13.58
N LEU A 417 11.43 -13.19 -14.70
CA LEU A 417 10.10 -13.78 -14.73
C LEU A 417 10.14 -15.23 -15.21
N SER A 418 9.34 -16.07 -14.57
CA SER A 418 9.07 -17.43 -15.05
C SER A 418 8.02 -17.41 -16.17
N ALA A 419 8.02 -18.44 -17.02
CA ALA A 419 7.02 -18.60 -18.09
C ALA A 419 5.57 -18.50 -17.57
N ASN A 420 5.28 -19.08 -16.40
CA ASN A 420 3.95 -19.00 -15.78
C ASN A 420 3.57 -17.55 -15.39
N THR A 421 4.55 -16.76 -14.94
CA THR A 421 4.31 -15.36 -14.56
C THR A 421 4.07 -14.51 -15.81
N ILE A 422 4.83 -14.75 -16.88
CA ILE A 422 4.66 -14.09 -18.18
C ILE A 422 3.27 -14.41 -18.75
N ALA A 423 2.87 -15.67 -18.79
CA ALA A 423 1.55 -16.07 -19.28
C ALA A 423 0.39 -15.42 -18.49
N ALA A 424 0.55 -15.25 -17.18
CA ALA A 424 -0.44 -14.53 -16.37
C ALA A 424 -0.51 -13.04 -16.73
N LEU A 425 0.63 -12.40 -16.97
CA LEU A 425 0.70 -11.01 -17.43
C LEU A 425 0.06 -10.84 -18.82
N ASP A 426 0.34 -11.74 -19.76
CA ASP A 426 -0.25 -11.73 -21.10
C ASP A 426 -1.77 -11.90 -21.07
N GLN A 427 -2.27 -12.80 -20.21
CA GLN A 427 -3.71 -12.96 -19.98
C GLN A 427 -4.36 -11.65 -19.52
N TRP A 428 -3.68 -10.88 -18.68
CA TRP A 428 -4.21 -9.60 -18.22
C TRP A 428 -4.13 -8.52 -19.30
N THR A 429 -2.97 -8.37 -19.94
CA THR A 429 -2.71 -7.33 -20.94
C THR A 429 -3.66 -7.45 -22.13
N SER A 430 -3.99 -8.66 -22.56
CA SER A 430 -4.97 -8.90 -23.64
C SER A 430 -6.40 -8.41 -23.33
N ARG A 431 -6.76 -8.20 -22.05
CA ARG A 431 -8.10 -7.80 -21.60
C ARG A 431 -8.16 -6.42 -20.96
N ARG A 432 -7.01 -5.82 -20.64
CA ARG A 432 -6.89 -4.55 -19.92
C ARG A 432 -7.61 -3.39 -20.62
N GLY A 433 -7.65 -3.41 -21.95
CA GLY A 433 -8.17 -2.33 -22.77
C GLY A 433 -7.28 -1.08 -22.77
N VAL A 434 -7.75 -0.02 -23.42
CA VAL A 434 -7.04 1.26 -23.53
C VAL A 434 -7.50 2.20 -22.42
N CYS A 435 -6.54 2.79 -21.71
CA CYS A 435 -6.79 3.73 -20.63
C CYS A 435 -5.81 4.90 -20.79
N ARG A 436 -6.31 6.14 -20.71
CA ARG A 436 -5.46 7.32 -20.58
C ARG A 436 -4.64 7.22 -19.27
N PRO A 437 -3.37 7.64 -19.24
CA PRO A 437 -2.54 7.62 -18.04
C PRO A 437 -3.22 8.26 -16.83
N LEU A 438 -3.07 7.63 -15.66
CA LEU A 438 -3.66 8.06 -14.40
C LEU A 438 -2.57 8.60 -13.47
N PRO A 439 -2.89 9.52 -12.56
CA PRO A 439 -1.89 10.12 -11.67
C PRO A 439 -1.38 9.06 -10.69
N HIS A 440 -0.07 8.90 -10.63
CA HIS A 440 0.54 7.95 -9.72
C HIS A 440 0.38 8.39 -8.25
N PRO A 441 -0.05 7.52 -7.32
CA PRO A 441 -0.41 7.94 -5.97
C PRO A 441 0.72 8.57 -5.16
N ARG A 442 1.98 8.30 -5.53
CA ARG A 442 3.15 8.81 -4.79
C ARG A 442 3.77 10.05 -5.42
N THR A 443 3.69 10.17 -6.75
CA THR A 443 4.44 11.16 -7.53
C THR A 443 3.52 12.15 -8.23
N GLY A 444 2.23 11.84 -8.39
CA GLY A 444 1.28 12.65 -9.15
C GLY A 444 1.46 12.58 -10.67
N ALA A 445 2.60 12.07 -11.14
CA ALA A 445 2.92 11.94 -12.55
C ALA A 445 1.87 11.08 -13.28
N PRO A 446 1.48 11.43 -14.52
CA PRO A 446 0.67 10.57 -15.36
C PRO A 446 1.42 9.27 -15.65
N THR A 447 0.84 8.14 -15.24
CA THR A 447 1.43 6.81 -15.40
C THR A 447 0.41 5.88 -16.02
N ASP A 448 0.85 5.11 -17.01
CA ASP A 448 0.03 4.06 -17.58
C ASP A 448 0.22 2.76 -16.77
N PHE A 449 -0.78 2.40 -15.97
CA PHE A 449 -0.67 1.29 -15.02
C PHE A 449 -1.02 -0.04 -15.65
N LEU A 450 -0.27 -1.09 -15.37
CA LEU A 450 -0.60 -2.44 -15.81
C LEU A 450 -2.00 -2.86 -15.34
N PHE A 451 -2.29 -2.75 -14.04
CA PHE A 451 -3.57 -3.18 -13.46
C PHE A 451 -4.63 -2.07 -13.39
N VAL A 452 -5.33 -1.86 -14.51
CA VAL A 452 -6.50 -0.98 -14.62
C VAL A 452 -7.72 -1.70 -15.15
N ALA A 453 -8.91 -1.29 -14.70
CA ALA A 453 -10.18 -1.68 -15.31
C ALA A 453 -11.15 -0.51 -15.23
N HIS A 454 -11.97 -0.32 -16.26
CA HIS A 454 -12.96 0.75 -16.32
C HIS A 454 -12.39 2.15 -16.01
N GLY A 455 -11.17 2.43 -16.49
CA GLY A 455 -10.49 3.71 -16.25
C GLY A 455 -10.07 3.95 -14.80
N ARG A 456 -9.93 2.89 -13.99
CA ARG A 456 -9.49 2.96 -12.59
C ARG A 456 -8.37 1.99 -12.33
N ARG A 457 -7.44 2.42 -11.46
CA ARG A 457 -6.50 1.51 -10.80
C ARG A 457 -7.25 0.51 -9.92
N LEU A 458 -6.89 -0.75 -10.07
CA LEU A 458 -7.43 -1.82 -9.24
C LEU A 458 -6.86 -1.75 -7.81
N GLY A 459 -7.60 -2.29 -6.85
CA GLY A 459 -7.34 -2.03 -5.43
C GLY A 459 -6.89 -3.26 -4.65
N GLN A 460 -6.03 -3.04 -3.65
CA GLN A 460 -5.54 -4.08 -2.73
C GLN A 460 -6.65 -4.87 -2.02
N THR A 461 -7.82 -4.25 -1.80
CA THR A 461 -8.95 -4.91 -1.13
C THR A 461 -9.50 -6.06 -1.96
N ARG A 462 -9.52 -5.93 -3.29
CA ARG A 462 -9.98 -6.98 -4.21
C ARG A 462 -9.05 -8.21 -4.14
N LEU A 463 -7.74 -7.98 -4.24
CA LEU A 463 -6.71 -9.02 -4.06
C LEU A 463 -6.81 -9.72 -2.70
N ARG A 464 -6.94 -8.97 -1.61
CA ARG A 464 -7.07 -9.56 -0.26
C ARG A 464 -8.34 -10.40 -0.12
N LYS A 465 -9.47 -9.94 -0.67
CA LYS A 465 -10.72 -10.69 -0.63
C LYS A 465 -10.63 -11.98 -1.44
N GLY A 466 -10.07 -11.95 -2.66
CA GLY A 466 -9.93 -13.16 -3.44
C GLY A 466 -8.89 -14.14 -2.87
N LEU A 467 -7.82 -13.65 -2.23
CA LEU A 467 -6.90 -14.52 -1.47
C LEU A 467 -7.61 -15.20 -0.29
N LEU A 468 -8.44 -14.46 0.46
CA LEU A 468 -9.24 -15.05 1.53
C LEU A 468 -10.20 -16.11 1.00
N ALA A 469 -10.91 -15.82 -0.10
CA ALA A 469 -11.82 -16.77 -0.74
C ALA A 469 -11.09 -18.02 -1.25
N ALA A 470 -9.90 -17.87 -1.82
CA ALA A 470 -9.08 -19.01 -2.24
C ALA A 470 -8.69 -19.90 -1.05
N VAL A 471 -8.22 -19.31 0.05
CA VAL A 471 -7.85 -20.08 1.25
C VAL A 471 -9.06 -20.77 1.88
N GLU A 472 -10.21 -20.11 1.91
CA GLU A 472 -11.47 -20.69 2.39
C GLU A 472 -11.90 -21.88 1.53
N SER A 473 -11.76 -21.80 0.21
CA SER A 473 -12.07 -22.91 -0.71
C SER A 473 -11.16 -24.13 -0.54
N CYS A 474 -9.96 -23.96 0.02
CA CYS A 474 -9.06 -25.07 0.32
C CYS A 474 -9.43 -25.82 1.61
N GLY A 475 -10.37 -25.31 2.43
CA GLY A 475 -10.68 -25.89 3.74
C GLY A 475 -9.49 -25.89 4.71
N LEU A 476 -8.54 -24.95 4.54
CA LEU A 476 -7.36 -24.87 5.41
C LEU A 476 -7.71 -24.18 6.72
N HIS A 477 -7.43 -24.84 7.83
CA HIS A 477 -7.67 -24.32 9.17
C HIS A 477 -6.36 -24.07 9.92
N GLY A 478 -6.30 -22.98 10.68
CA GLY A 478 -5.24 -22.70 11.63
C GLY A 478 -5.42 -23.47 12.94
N THR A 479 -4.48 -23.23 13.87
CA THR A 479 -4.54 -23.76 15.24
C THR A 479 -5.84 -23.32 15.94
N GLY A 480 -6.64 -24.28 16.39
CA GLY A 480 -7.95 -24.03 17.02
C GLY A 480 -9.15 -24.08 16.08
N GLY A 481 -9.00 -24.59 14.86
CA GLY A 481 -10.12 -24.87 13.94
C GLY A 481 -10.65 -23.66 13.17
N ALA A 482 -10.15 -22.45 13.43
CA ALA A 482 -10.49 -21.27 12.64
C ALA A 482 -9.88 -21.33 11.24
N PRO A 483 -10.51 -20.76 10.19
CA PRO A 483 -9.93 -20.70 8.85
C PRO A 483 -8.53 -20.07 8.87
N LEU A 484 -7.60 -20.66 8.12
CA LEU A 484 -6.25 -20.13 7.96
C LEU A 484 -6.34 -18.75 7.31
N VAL A 485 -5.61 -17.77 7.85
CA VAL A 485 -5.54 -16.43 7.26
C VAL A 485 -4.19 -16.24 6.60
N VAL A 486 -4.19 -16.25 5.26
CA VAL A 486 -3.00 -15.95 4.46
C VAL A 486 -3.04 -14.49 3.99
N THR A 487 -1.91 -13.81 4.11
CA THR A 487 -1.76 -12.43 3.65
C THR A 487 -0.86 -12.35 2.41
N PRO A 488 -1.01 -11.34 1.54
CA PRO A 488 -0.12 -11.17 0.38
C PRO A 488 1.36 -11.06 0.76
N HIS A 489 1.68 -10.56 1.96
CA HIS A 489 3.07 -10.49 2.40
C HIS A 489 3.66 -11.87 2.71
N GLN A 490 2.82 -12.83 3.14
CA GLN A 490 3.26 -14.23 3.33
C GLN A 490 3.63 -14.88 2.01
N LEU A 491 2.87 -14.66 0.93
CA LEU A 491 3.24 -15.15 -0.41
C LEU A 491 4.62 -14.66 -0.85
N ARG A 492 4.94 -13.37 -0.59
CA ARG A 492 6.29 -12.83 -0.81
C ARG A 492 7.33 -13.51 0.08
N HIS A 493 7.01 -13.75 1.35
CA HIS A 493 7.92 -14.44 2.25
C HIS A 493 8.18 -15.89 1.80
N THR A 494 7.16 -16.60 1.32
CA THR A 494 7.31 -17.94 0.73
C THR A 494 8.27 -17.90 -0.45
N TRP A 495 8.06 -16.99 -1.41
CA TRP A 495 8.97 -16.82 -2.57
C TRP A 495 10.43 -16.56 -2.15
N ALA A 496 10.64 -15.66 -1.20
CA ALA A 496 11.98 -15.36 -0.70
C ALA A 496 12.64 -16.56 -0.01
N THR A 497 11.85 -17.31 0.77
CA THR A 497 12.34 -18.47 1.53
C THR A 497 12.66 -19.64 0.59
N GLU A 498 11.85 -19.86 -0.46
CA GLU A 498 12.13 -20.86 -1.48
C GLU A 498 13.41 -20.58 -2.24
N LEU A 499 13.63 -19.33 -2.68
CA LEU A 499 14.88 -18.95 -3.36
C LEU A 499 16.09 -19.11 -2.44
N ALA A 500 15.97 -18.73 -1.17
CA ALA A 500 17.02 -18.95 -0.18
C ALA A 500 17.32 -20.45 0.01
N ASN A 501 16.27 -21.28 0.12
CA ASN A 501 16.40 -22.73 0.28
C ASN A 501 16.93 -23.43 -1.00
N ALA A 502 16.70 -22.84 -2.18
CA ALA A 502 17.28 -23.27 -3.44
C ALA A 502 18.76 -22.84 -3.62
N GLY A 503 19.37 -22.21 -2.60
CA GLY A 503 20.79 -21.86 -2.59
C GLY A 503 21.12 -20.49 -3.18
N MET A 504 20.13 -19.61 -3.39
CA MET A 504 20.39 -18.26 -3.87
C MET A 504 21.22 -17.46 -2.85
N SER A 505 22.25 -16.76 -3.32
CA SER A 505 23.09 -15.93 -2.44
C SER A 505 22.28 -14.80 -1.79
N LEU A 506 22.67 -14.43 -0.56
CA LEU A 506 22.00 -13.36 0.20
C LEU A 506 21.99 -12.03 -0.58
N GLN A 507 23.08 -11.73 -1.29
CA GLN A 507 23.21 -10.52 -2.10
C GLN A 507 22.24 -10.52 -3.29
N ALA A 508 22.12 -11.63 -4.01
CA ALA A 508 21.15 -11.74 -5.10
C ALA A 508 19.71 -11.62 -4.57
N LEU A 509 19.40 -12.28 -3.47
CA LEU A 509 18.08 -12.20 -2.84
C LEU A 509 17.77 -10.78 -2.33
N MET A 510 18.77 -10.05 -1.80
CA MET A 510 18.64 -8.64 -1.43
C MET A 510 18.28 -7.77 -2.64
N ALA A 511 18.96 -7.95 -3.76
CA ALA A 511 18.69 -7.21 -4.99
C ALA A 511 17.26 -7.46 -5.49
N LEU A 512 16.85 -8.74 -5.55
CA LEU A 512 15.51 -9.16 -5.99
C LEU A 512 14.38 -8.69 -5.08
N LEU A 513 14.62 -8.61 -3.77
CA LEU A 513 13.64 -8.10 -2.81
C LEU A 513 13.69 -6.57 -2.64
N GLY A 514 14.72 -5.91 -3.16
CA GLY A 514 15.00 -4.49 -2.94
C GLY A 514 15.20 -4.19 -1.47
N HIS A 515 16.08 -4.95 -0.81
CA HIS A 515 16.40 -4.78 0.60
C HIS A 515 17.67 -3.93 0.75
N VAL A 516 17.57 -2.86 1.54
CA VAL A 516 18.67 -1.90 1.76
C VAL A 516 19.68 -2.36 2.81
N THR A 517 19.28 -3.27 3.71
CA THR A 517 20.13 -3.80 4.79
C THR A 517 20.09 -5.32 4.82
N PRO A 518 21.23 -6.01 5.05
CA PRO A 518 21.29 -7.47 5.16
C PRO A 518 20.31 -8.05 6.18
N GLN A 519 20.06 -7.35 7.29
CA GLN A 519 19.14 -7.78 8.36
C GLN A 519 17.71 -8.00 7.85
N MET A 520 17.27 -7.28 6.81
CA MET A 520 15.95 -7.49 6.20
C MET A 520 15.86 -8.83 5.46
N THR A 521 16.98 -9.34 4.95
CA THR A 521 17.05 -10.58 4.16
C THR A 521 17.47 -11.77 5.00
N LEU A 522 18.32 -11.57 6.02
CA LEU A 522 18.71 -12.61 6.97
C LEU A 522 17.51 -13.25 7.68
N ARG A 523 16.40 -12.52 7.79
CA ARG A 523 15.13 -13.08 8.27
C ARG A 523 14.66 -14.30 7.46
N TYR A 524 14.98 -14.39 6.17
CA TYR A 524 14.66 -15.55 5.31
C TYR A 524 15.74 -16.62 5.32
N ALA A 525 16.95 -16.29 5.75
CA ALA A 525 18.07 -17.23 5.85
C ALA A 525 17.92 -18.21 7.04
N THR A 526 16.79 -18.17 7.73
CA THR A 526 16.49 -19.01 8.87
C THR A 526 15.04 -19.46 8.76
N LEU A 527 14.84 -20.77 8.61
CA LEU A 527 13.74 -21.61 9.09
C LEU A 527 13.65 -22.86 8.21
N ALA A 528 13.96 -24.02 8.81
CA ALA A 528 13.78 -25.33 8.19
C ALA A 528 14.33 -25.45 6.76
N SER A 529 15.46 -24.80 6.47
CA SER A 529 16.17 -25.04 5.22
C SER A 529 16.55 -26.52 5.19
N PRO A 530 16.22 -27.29 4.14
CA PRO A 530 16.81 -28.60 3.92
C PRO A 530 18.32 -28.52 4.03
N THR A 531 18.96 -27.44 3.58
CA THR A 531 20.40 -27.21 3.76
C THR A 531 20.82 -27.10 5.23
N LEU A 532 20.07 -26.40 6.09
CA LEU A 532 20.35 -26.36 7.53
C LEU A 532 20.08 -27.71 8.19
N ARG A 533 18.99 -28.39 7.79
CA ARG A 533 18.63 -29.72 8.28
C ARG A 533 19.63 -30.77 7.82
N ASP A 534 20.13 -30.69 6.60
CA ASP A 534 21.14 -31.57 6.00
C ASP A 534 22.50 -31.27 6.61
N ALA A 535 22.86 -30.00 6.82
CA ALA A 535 24.07 -29.63 7.56
C ALA A 535 23.99 -30.11 9.01
N TYR A 536 22.83 -29.96 9.66
CA TYR A 536 22.57 -30.48 11.00
C TYR A 536 22.56 -32.01 11.01
N ASP A 537 21.92 -32.70 10.07
CA ASP A 537 21.85 -34.16 9.99
C ASP A 537 23.19 -34.75 9.56
N GLN A 538 23.99 -34.04 8.76
CA GLN A 538 25.39 -34.39 8.52
C GLN A 538 26.21 -34.22 9.78
N ALA A 539 26.04 -33.11 10.52
CA ALA A 539 26.73 -32.90 11.80
C ALA A 539 26.30 -33.95 12.85
N MET A 540 25.00 -34.22 12.97
CA MET A 540 24.41 -35.21 13.87
C MET A 540 24.70 -36.64 13.43
N GLY A 541 24.78 -36.91 12.14
CA GLY A 541 25.18 -38.19 11.58
C GLY A 541 26.66 -38.47 11.86
N LYS A 542 27.51 -37.44 11.77
CA LYS A 542 28.91 -37.49 12.21
C LYS A 542 29.00 -37.69 13.73
N MET A 543 28.15 -37.04 14.55
CA MET A 543 28.09 -37.26 16.00
C MET A 543 27.52 -38.64 16.39
N ARG A 544 26.49 -39.16 15.71
CA ARG A 544 25.90 -40.47 16.01
C ARG A 544 26.83 -41.63 15.70
N ARG A 545 27.67 -41.50 14.66
CA ARG A 545 28.76 -42.45 14.39
C ARG A 545 29.87 -42.45 15.46
N GLN A 546 29.85 -41.49 16.40
CA GLN A 546 30.74 -41.48 17.57
C GLN A 546 30.16 -42.22 18.80
N PHE A 547 28.86 -42.52 18.83
CA PHE A 547 28.26 -43.40 19.86
C PHE A 547 28.24 -44.85 19.38
N THR A 548 29.40 -45.42 19.11
CA THR A 548 29.52 -46.88 19.15
C THR A 548 29.42 -47.26 20.61
N LEU A 549 28.26 -47.77 21.03
CA LEU A 549 28.05 -48.34 22.36
C LEU A 549 29.25 -49.22 22.71
N THR A 550 30.08 -48.76 23.64
CA THR A 550 31.21 -49.55 24.12
C THR A 550 30.62 -50.80 24.79
N PRO A 551 30.98 -52.02 24.37
CA PRO A 551 30.52 -53.21 25.07
C PRO A 551 30.98 -53.10 26.54
N VAL A 552 30.05 -53.37 27.46
CA VAL A 552 30.30 -53.30 28.91
C VAL A 552 31.53 -54.14 29.26
N GLY A 553 32.54 -53.53 29.90
CA GLY A 553 33.69 -54.25 30.46
C GLY A 553 35.10 -53.70 30.15
N LYS A 554 35.27 -52.53 29.51
CA LYS A 554 36.60 -51.90 29.37
C LYS A 554 36.77 -50.66 30.27
N PRO A 555 37.93 -50.49 30.93
CA PRO A 555 38.18 -49.33 31.79
C PRO A 555 38.29 -48.03 30.98
N ILE A 556 37.84 -46.92 31.58
CA ILE A 556 37.61 -45.61 30.94
C ILE A 556 38.91 -44.82 30.66
N VAL A 557 40.08 -45.32 31.08
CA VAL A 557 41.37 -44.65 30.85
C VAL A 557 42.33 -45.57 30.07
N PRO A 558 42.68 -45.24 28.81
CA PRO A 558 43.67 -46.01 28.04
C PRO A 558 45.11 -45.71 28.49
N ASP A 559 46.01 -46.67 28.34
CA ASP A 559 47.45 -46.48 28.56
C ASP A 559 48.11 -45.60 27.46
N ALA A 560 49.34 -45.16 27.73
CA ALA A 560 50.09 -44.23 26.87
C ALA A 560 50.36 -44.75 25.44
N VAL A 561 50.36 -46.08 25.24
CA VAL A 561 50.57 -46.71 23.93
C VAL A 561 49.27 -46.78 23.14
N SER A 562 48.12 -46.89 23.81
CA SER A 562 46.80 -46.82 23.19
C SER A 562 46.40 -45.39 22.78
N TRP A 563 46.86 -44.35 23.51
CA TRP A 563 46.70 -42.94 23.11
C TRP A 563 47.34 -42.62 21.75
N LEU A 564 48.50 -43.23 21.47
CA LEU A 564 49.19 -43.17 20.18
C LEU A 564 48.40 -43.79 19.02
N GLY A 565 47.29 -44.50 19.28
CA GLY A 565 46.39 -45.05 18.27
C GLY A 565 45.20 -44.15 17.89
N SER A 566 45.06 -42.96 18.47
CA SER A 566 43.88 -42.08 18.26
C SER A 566 43.85 -41.42 16.86
N GLU A 567 42.64 -41.20 16.34
CA GLU A 567 42.31 -40.60 15.01
C GLU A 567 42.51 -39.07 14.94
N MET A 568 43.52 -38.54 15.62
CA MET A 568 43.92 -37.13 15.47
C MET A 568 44.92 -36.98 14.31
N LEU A 569 44.90 -35.84 13.61
CA LEU A 569 45.92 -35.52 12.61
C LEU A 569 47.25 -35.29 13.33
N LYS A 570 48.12 -36.30 13.36
CA LYS A 570 49.44 -36.24 13.99
C LYS A 570 50.42 -35.46 13.13
N THR A 571 50.26 -34.15 13.10
CA THR A 571 51.18 -33.25 12.40
C THR A 571 52.21 -32.69 13.36
N ARG A 572 53.49 -32.96 13.09
CA ARG A 572 54.62 -32.35 13.78
C ARG A 572 54.62 -30.84 13.53
N VAL A 573 54.73 -30.05 14.60
CA VAL A 573 54.93 -28.60 14.55
C VAL A 573 56.16 -28.23 15.37
N ALA A 574 56.66 -26.98 15.25
CA ALA A 574 57.99 -26.58 15.73
C ALA A 574 58.32 -27.04 17.17
N HIS A 575 57.39 -26.89 18.11
CA HIS A 575 57.60 -27.24 19.52
C HIS A 575 56.50 -28.16 20.10
N GLY A 576 55.89 -28.99 19.24
CA GLY A 576 54.82 -29.88 19.68
C GLY A 576 54.15 -30.64 18.54
N TYR A 577 52.88 -30.95 18.76
CA TYR A 577 52.02 -31.70 17.86
C TYR A 577 50.69 -30.97 17.70
N CYS A 578 50.14 -31.05 16.50
CA CYS A 578 48.76 -30.69 16.27
C CYS A 578 47.88 -31.86 16.72
N ALA A 579 46.98 -31.63 17.66
CA ALA A 579 45.94 -32.56 18.05
C ALA A 579 44.63 -32.24 17.30
N ARG A 580 44.71 -31.65 16.11
CA ARG A 580 43.52 -31.29 15.33
C ARG A 580 42.84 -32.56 14.85
N HIS A 581 41.54 -32.65 15.07
CA HIS A 581 40.76 -33.79 14.62
C HIS A 581 40.60 -33.78 13.09
N GLN A 582 40.62 -34.94 12.44
CA GLN A 582 40.53 -35.04 10.97
C GLN A 582 39.25 -34.39 10.39
N SER A 583 38.15 -34.41 11.16
CA SER A 583 36.88 -33.76 10.78
C SER A 583 36.94 -32.23 10.67
N ALA A 584 37.95 -31.59 11.27
CA ALA A 584 38.14 -30.14 11.19
C ALA A 584 38.80 -29.70 9.86
N GLY A 585 39.10 -30.64 8.96
CA GLY A 585 39.76 -30.37 7.67
C GLY A 585 41.18 -29.80 7.82
N ALA A 586 41.78 -29.42 6.69
CA ALA A 586 43.10 -28.79 6.66
C ALA A 586 43.11 -27.46 7.43
N CYS A 587 44.17 -27.21 8.20
CA CYS A 587 44.30 -25.95 8.92
C CYS A 587 44.52 -24.79 7.92
N PRO A 588 43.73 -23.71 7.96
CA PRO A 588 43.97 -22.54 7.11
C PRO A 588 45.19 -21.72 7.57
N TYR A 589 45.71 -21.97 8.77
CA TYR A 589 46.83 -21.26 9.37
C TYR A 589 47.93 -22.24 9.76
N ALA A 590 48.90 -22.46 8.86
CA ALA A 590 49.95 -23.46 9.05
C ALA A 590 51.01 -23.06 10.11
N ASN A 591 51.12 -21.77 10.47
CA ASN A 591 52.30 -21.23 11.18
C ASN A 591 52.01 -20.52 12.52
N ILE A 592 50.80 -20.60 13.08
CA ILE A 592 50.43 -19.93 14.37
C ILE A 592 50.00 -20.93 15.45
N CYS A 593 50.77 -22.01 15.59
CA CYS A 593 50.32 -23.18 16.36
C CYS A 593 50.34 -22.96 17.88
N GLU A 594 51.31 -22.26 18.44
CA GLU A 594 51.52 -22.20 19.91
C GLU A 594 50.40 -21.46 20.66
N THR A 595 49.63 -20.62 19.99
CA THR A 595 48.43 -19.97 20.53
C THR A 595 47.12 -20.68 20.12
N CYS A 596 47.21 -21.83 19.44
CA CYS A 596 46.05 -22.58 18.98
C CYS A 596 45.59 -23.59 20.04
N ASP A 597 44.28 -23.69 20.24
CA ASP A 597 43.68 -24.65 21.18
C ASP A 597 43.99 -26.13 20.85
N ASN A 598 44.35 -26.43 19.60
CA ASN A 598 44.71 -27.78 19.16
C ASN A 598 46.20 -28.08 19.33
N PHE A 599 47.01 -27.16 19.83
CA PHE A 599 48.43 -27.40 20.07
C PHE A 599 48.63 -28.17 21.37
N VAL A 600 49.36 -29.27 21.26
CA VAL A 600 49.76 -30.11 22.39
C VAL A 600 51.27 -30.24 22.34
N THR A 601 51.93 -30.08 23.48
CA THR A 601 53.38 -30.21 23.61
C THR A 601 53.72 -31.33 24.59
N GLY A 602 54.99 -31.73 24.61
CA GLY A 602 55.50 -32.81 25.46
C GLY A 602 56.75 -32.37 26.23
N PRO A 603 57.15 -33.12 27.28
CA PRO A 603 58.32 -32.79 28.11
C PRO A 603 59.61 -32.58 27.31
N GLU A 604 59.74 -33.23 26.15
CA GLU A 604 60.88 -33.10 25.25
C GLU A 604 61.06 -31.68 24.67
N PHE A 605 60.01 -30.85 24.65
CA PHE A 605 60.05 -29.46 24.13
C PHE A 605 60.15 -28.39 25.21
N GLN A 606 60.18 -28.77 26.49
CA GLN A 606 60.15 -27.82 27.61
C GLN A 606 61.31 -26.79 27.54
N GLY A 607 62.51 -27.24 27.15
CA GLY A 607 63.67 -26.36 26.97
C GLY A 607 63.47 -25.31 25.86
N ALA A 608 62.95 -25.75 24.70
CA ALA A 608 62.70 -24.86 23.56
C ALA A 608 61.59 -23.84 23.86
N LEU A 609 60.51 -24.26 24.53
CA LEU A 609 59.42 -23.36 24.94
C LEU A 609 59.87 -22.31 25.97
N LYS A 610 60.75 -22.68 26.92
CA LYS A 610 61.34 -21.74 27.88
C LYS A 610 62.20 -20.67 27.19
N ALA A 611 63.03 -21.07 26.22
CA ALA A 611 63.86 -20.16 25.43
C ALA A 611 62.98 -19.20 24.61
N GLN A 612 62.01 -19.73 23.87
CA GLN A 612 61.11 -18.95 23.04
C GLN A 612 60.29 -17.94 23.86
N ARG A 613 59.78 -18.34 25.05
CA ARG A 613 59.08 -17.43 25.94
C ARG A 613 59.96 -16.25 26.36
N SER A 614 61.24 -16.50 26.68
CA SER A 614 62.20 -15.46 27.04
C SER A 614 62.44 -14.46 25.90
N ASP A 615 62.56 -14.96 24.67
CA ASP A 615 62.73 -14.12 23.48
C ASP A 615 61.49 -13.25 23.23
N ILE A 616 60.29 -13.83 23.33
CA ILE A 616 59.02 -13.10 23.15
C ILE A 616 58.83 -12.03 24.23
N GLN A 617 59.21 -12.31 25.48
CA GLN A 617 59.16 -11.30 26.57
C GLN A 617 60.15 -10.15 26.31
N THR A 618 61.31 -10.44 25.73
CA THR A 618 62.29 -9.41 25.33
C THR A 618 61.73 -8.54 24.20
N LEU A 619 61.09 -9.16 23.19
CA LEU A 619 60.43 -8.44 22.10
C LEU A 619 59.23 -7.61 22.58
N GLU A 620 58.46 -8.13 23.55
CA GLU A 620 57.40 -7.36 24.19
C GLU A 620 57.94 -6.09 24.85
N ALA A 621 59.05 -6.19 25.58
CA ALA A 621 59.69 -5.06 26.24
C ALA A 621 60.22 -4.03 25.23
N ASP A 622 60.84 -4.46 24.13
CA ASP A 622 61.29 -3.57 23.05
C ASP A 622 60.11 -2.87 22.35
N ALA A 623 59.03 -3.60 22.03
CA ALA A 623 57.83 -3.02 21.43
C ALA A 623 57.17 -1.97 22.36
N ARG A 624 57.13 -2.22 23.67
CA ARG A 624 56.65 -1.25 24.67
C ARG A 624 57.54 0.00 24.72
N ALA A 625 58.86 -0.17 24.73
CA ALA A 625 59.81 0.94 24.75
C ALA A 625 59.69 1.85 23.51
N ARG A 626 59.32 1.28 22.35
CA ARG A 626 59.09 2.00 21.09
C ARG A 626 57.67 2.56 20.93
N GLY A 627 56.77 2.30 21.87
CA GLY A 627 55.36 2.74 21.83
C GLY A 627 54.46 1.95 20.87
N TRP A 628 54.87 0.75 20.43
CA TRP A 628 54.09 -0.12 19.55
C TRP A 628 53.11 -0.97 20.38
N LEU A 629 52.06 -0.32 20.91
CA LEU A 629 51.15 -0.93 21.87
C LEU A 629 50.42 -2.19 21.36
N ASP A 630 50.01 -2.19 20.09
CA ASP A 630 49.35 -3.35 19.49
C ASP A 630 50.30 -4.56 19.33
N GLU A 631 51.57 -4.28 19.03
CA GLU A 631 52.60 -5.30 18.86
C GLU A 631 53.03 -5.87 20.22
N ALA A 632 53.16 -5.02 21.24
CA ALA A 632 53.36 -5.44 22.62
C ALA A 632 52.19 -6.34 23.10
N ALA A 633 50.95 -5.96 22.82
CA ALA A 633 49.78 -6.78 23.16
C ALA A 633 49.78 -8.14 22.42
N ARG A 634 50.32 -8.20 21.20
CA ARG A 634 50.50 -9.45 20.45
C ARG A 634 51.55 -10.35 21.11
N HIS A 635 52.74 -9.83 21.43
CA HIS A 635 53.80 -10.58 22.10
C HIS A 635 53.35 -11.11 23.46
N HIS A 636 52.62 -10.29 24.23
CA HIS A 636 52.06 -10.69 25.51
C HIS A 636 51.19 -11.94 25.43
N ARG A 637 50.24 -11.99 24.48
CA ARG A 637 49.37 -13.17 24.27
C ARG A 637 50.15 -14.44 23.94
N VAL A 638 51.25 -14.33 23.20
CA VAL A 638 52.10 -15.47 22.85
C VAL A 638 52.89 -15.95 24.08
N ALA A 639 53.44 -15.04 24.89
CA ALA A 639 54.14 -15.37 26.12
C ALA A 639 53.23 -16.05 27.16
N ASP A 640 51.98 -15.60 27.27
CA ASP A 640 50.98 -16.20 28.14
C ASP A 640 50.64 -17.63 27.71
N ALA A 641 50.37 -17.84 26.41
CA ALA A 641 50.10 -19.17 25.88
C ALA A 641 51.26 -20.14 26.12
N LEU A 642 52.51 -19.70 25.90
CA LEU A 642 53.71 -20.49 26.19
C LEU A 642 53.86 -20.81 27.68
N THR A 643 53.48 -19.89 28.56
CA THR A 643 53.49 -20.12 30.02
C THR A 643 52.45 -21.16 30.42
N ASP A 644 51.25 -21.11 29.86
CA ASP A 644 50.20 -22.11 30.12
C ASP A 644 50.59 -23.50 29.63
N HIS A 645 51.30 -23.60 28.50
CA HIS A 645 51.86 -24.88 28.03
C HIS A 645 52.92 -25.42 28.98
N LEU A 646 53.84 -24.58 29.44
CA LEU A 646 54.88 -24.98 30.40
C LEU A 646 54.27 -25.41 31.74
N HIS A 647 53.27 -24.69 32.25
CA HIS A 647 52.57 -25.06 33.48
C HIS A 647 51.81 -26.39 33.35
N ARG A 648 51.31 -26.72 32.17
CA ARG A 648 50.68 -28.02 31.90
C ARG A 648 51.69 -29.17 31.83
N LEU A 649 52.94 -28.91 31.47
CA LEU A 649 54.02 -29.90 31.48
C LEU A 649 54.57 -30.17 32.89
N ASP A 650 54.47 -29.19 33.80
CA ASP A 650 54.94 -29.30 35.19
C ASP A 650 53.88 -29.91 36.13
N ARG A 651 52.65 -30.18 35.65
CA ARG A 651 51.55 -30.86 36.36
C ARG A 651 51.47 -32.32 35.95
#